data_AF-A0AB35M0V9-F1
#
_entry.id   AF-A0AB35M0V9-F1
#
_cell.length_a   1.000
_cell.length_b   1.000
_cell.length_c   1.000
_cell.angle_alpha   90.00
_cell.angle_beta   90.00
_cell.angle_gamma   90.00
#
_symmetry.space_group_name_H-M   'P 1'
#
loop_
_entity.id
_entity.type
_entity.pdbx_description
1 polymer ?
#
loop_
_entity_poly.entity_id
_entity_poly.type
_entity_poly.pdbx_seq_one_letter_code
_entity_poly.pdbx_strand_id
1 'polypeptide(L)'
;MQPICQHSQLHAVAQQLVRISSVAAEIYQDQMDLVGHFTAQNLFRIDPLQHRVELLNGLFSLEFYPPKSHTNLIETHFEFAGKQQEAFEDFFLHDLHFLTGDLKPQHSLFLRNQAQQLRQLILQQVYLWVDGAARVKQLLLHLDAMQAQILDQALMQADDQYQPVLTKFVQQGQHIPEDVLTNLSMLCALEFVEGETFLPVQALMQSYDDFCFSAAEFLPKAMHRILSISFPERFNLQDLIDHQDDIRLLYRHAEEHGHLLGFARLMHREVWQRSDALAKPHFLKSCPLIWQKKVAKLPLFDYPRAVNWLFKQSAQVLDWLSLNIHHTSVRVAVTALSFVDCSQAHPRIILATLQYFQYSAARMFIQSCNVYATQQAWFAHAHNVSLMPHGEKQSLDDPRVAISPSILYLDEWMTLLKTVAQHDEHLVKHVFRRLSRVMQSYMLYLQQITQDLPTALLDYIQSESQQQRDFYTVLQRYQIQPDDFRQRFYLRAHNTRVSVFDSYVRDYLLEYFVAHTHIPKSLSWLGLFHQAVHWHQQVYKAELFAKLKKEIPCSTWQAKSPQQILYFSGWCFEELTDLDRIIEESKNFKHCLALSYAKAMSEGQYVAFHMASPHYAQQLTMGCHFRNGQLEFDQLEYPNNQKAEQLLVTIAAQFIAWLNPQLPSKS
;
A
#
# COMPACT_ATOMS: atom_id res chain seq x y z
N MET A 1 5.65 30.33 23.34
CA MET A 1 4.25 30.73 23.06
C MET A 1 4.12 32.24 22.75
N GLN A 2 5.10 32.90 22.13
CA GLN A 2 5.11 34.35 21.90
C GLN A 2 5.01 34.90 20.45
N PRO A 3 5.16 34.13 19.35
CA PRO A 3 5.18 34.74 18.00
C PRO A 3 3.80 35.19 17.49
N ILE A 4 2.70 34.55 17.93
CA ILE A 4 1.34 34.82 17.42
C ILE A 4 0.80 36.16 17.94
N CYS A 5 1.14 36.55 19.17
CA CYS A 5 0.65 37.79 19.78
C CYS A 5 1.28 39.03 19.13
N GLN A 6 2.60 38.97 18.86
CA GLN A 6 3.33 40.04 18.18
C GLN A 6 2.85 40.24 16.74
N HIS A 7 2.57 39.17 16.00
CA HIS A 7 2.09 39.28 14.62
C HIS A 7 0.68 39.89 14.52
N SER A 8 -0.20 39.61 15.49
CA SER A 8 -1.54 40.22 15.57
C SER A 8 -1.48 41.71 15.95
N GLN A 9 -0.52 42.11 16.79
CA GLN A 9 -0.33 43.51 17.18
C GLN A 9 0.28 44.32 16.02
N LEU A 10 1.27 43.76 15.32
CA LEU A 10 1.86 44.39 14.13
C LEU A 10 0.87 44.55 12.98
N HIS A 11 -0.06 43.61 12.81
CA HIS A 11 -1.15 43.74 11.83
C HIS A 11 -2.04 44.96 12.13
N ALA A 12 -2.41 45.19 13.39
CA ALA A 12 -3.18 46.37 13.78
C ALA A 12 -2.41 47.68 13.53
N VAL A 13 -1.08 47.69 13.78
CA VAL A 13 -0.21 48.83 13.47
C VAL A 13 -0.15 49.09 11.96
N ALA A 14 -0.02 48.05 11.13
CA ALA A 14 0.00 48.17 9.67
C ALA A 14 -1.32 48.75 9.11
N GLN A 15 -2.46 48.26 9.59
CA GLN A 15 -3.77 48.82 9.22
C GLN A 15 -3.92 50.28 9.66
N GLN A 16 -3.40 50.63 10.84
CA GLN A 16 -3.42 52.00 11.31
C GLN A 16 -2.53 52.90 10.44
N LEU A 17 -1.35 52.43 10.03
CA LEU A 17 -0.45 53.14 9.13
C LEU A 17 -1.12 53.46 7.78
N VAL A 18 -1.78 52.47 7.18
CA VAL A 18 -2.56 52.64 5.93
C VAL A 18 -3.70 53.65 6.09
N ARG A 19 -4.36 53.69 7.26
CA ARG A 19 -5.46 54.64 7.51
C ARG A 19 -5.01 56.08 7.68
N ILE A 20 -3.83 56.31 8.26
CA ILE A 20 -3.37 57.65 8.63
C ILE A 20 -2.45 58.28 7.58
N SER A 21 -1.77 57.49 6.74
CA SER A 21 -0.82 57.97 5.72
C SER A 21 -1.34 57.69 4.31
N SER A 22 -1.48 58.75 3.49
CA SER A 22 -1.88 58.61 2.08
C SER A 22 -0.86 57.81 1.28
N VAL A 23 0.44 57.98 1.55
CA VAL A 23 1.51 57.23 0.87
C VAL A 23 1.43 55.74 1.21
N ALA A 24 1.16 55.39 2.48
CA ALA A 24 0.95 53.98 2.86
C ALA A 24 -0.29 53.38 2.19
N ALA A 25 -1.38 54.16 2.10
CA ALA A 25 -2.59 53.74 1.41
C ALA A 25 -2.36 53.48 -0.09
N GLU A 26 -1.59 54.34 -0.75
CA GLU A 26 -1.20 54.13 -2.15
C GLU A 26 -0.32 52.88 -2.32
N ILE A 27 0.69 52.68 -1.46
CA ILE A 27 1.53 51.47 -1.49
C ILE A 27 0.69 50.21 -1.31
N TYR A 28 -0.29 50.22 -0.41
CA TYR A 28 -1.21 49.11 -0.21
C TYR A 28 -2.12 48.89 -1.42
N GLN A 29 -2.73 49.96 -1.94
CA GLN A 29 -3.65 49.86 -3.07
C GLN A 29 -2.95 49.34 -4.33
N ASP A 30 -1.74 49.81 -4.61
CA ASP A 30 -0.97 49.35 -5.77
C ASP A 30 -0.60 47.86 -5.66
N GLN A 31 -0.31 47.37 -4.44
CA GLN A 31 -0.11 45.94 -4.21
C GLN A 31 -1.40 45.14 -4.46
N MET A 32 -2.54 45.65 -3.98
CA MET A 32 -3.85 45.01 -4.18
C MET A 32 -4.32 45.05 -5.62
N ASP A 33 -3.98 46.09 -6.39
CA ASP A 33 -4.31 46.16 -7.81
C ASP A 33 -3.52 45.09 -8.60
N LEU A 34 -2.29 44.80 -8.18
CA LEU A 34 -1.46 43.76 -8.78
C LEU A 34 -1.91 42.34 -8.45
N VAL A 35 -2.32 42.05 -7.21
CA VAL A 35 -2.60 40.65 -6.79
C VAL A 35 -3.93 40.41 -6.09
N GLY A 36 -4.78 41.42 -5.91
CA GLY A 36 -6.08 41.28 -5.25
C GLY A 36 -7.05 40.32 -5.97
N HIS A 37 -6.77 40.01 -7.23
CA HIS A 37 -7.49 39.03 -8.04
C HIS A 37 -6.91 37.59 -7.92
N PHE A 38 -5.82 37.40 -7.17
CA PHE A 38 -5.23 36.10 -6.93
C PHE A 38 -6.09 35.32 -5.93
N THR A 39 -6.34 34.07 -6.26
CA THR A 39 -7.08 33.11 -5.47
C THR A 39 -6.34 31.78 -5.52
N ALA A 40 -6.57 30.90 -4.55
CA ALA A 40 -5.97 29.56 -4.60
C ALA A 40 -6.31 28.81 -5.91
N GLN A 41 -7.49 29.08 -6.49
CA GLN A 41 -8.01 28.40 -7.68
C GLN A 41 -7.42 28.89 -9.02
N ASN A 42 -6.92 30.12 -9.10
CA ASN A 42 -6.32 30.67 -10.34
C ASN A 42 -4.79 30.77 -10.29
N LEU A 43 -4.17 30.37 -9.17
CA LEU A 43 -2.71 30.31 -9.07
C LEU A 43 -2.10 29.20 -9.92
N PHE A 44 -2.83 28.12 -10.15
CA PHE A 44 -2.44 27.00 -11.00
C PHE A 44 -3.53 26.77 -12.04
N ARG A 45 -3.25 27.06 -13.31
CA ARG A 45 -4.18 26.83 -14.41
C ARG A 45 -3.52 25.93 -15.44
N ILE A 46 -4.20 24.87 -15.83
CA ILE A 46 -3.71 23.90 -16.80
C ILE A 46 -4.51 24.07 -18.08
N ASP A 47 -3.81 24.17 -19.21
CA ASP A 47 -4.37 23.96 -20.55
C ASP A 47 -3.91 22.59 -21.08
N PRO A 48 -4.76 21.56 -20.97
CA PRO A 48 -4.43 20.21 -21.43
C PRO A 48 -4.26 20.11 -22.94
N LEU A 49 -4.89 21.01 -23.71
CA LEU A 49 -4.87 20.95 -25.18
C LEU A 49 -3.56 21.50 -25.74
N GLN A 50 -3.04 22.55 -25.10
CA GLN A 50 -1.77 23.17 -25.48
C GLN A 50 -0.57 22.58 -24.74
N HIS A 51 -0.78 21.65 -23.80
CA HIS A 51 0.27 21.16 -22.91
C HIS A 51 0.98 22.32 -22.21
N ARG A 52 0.18 23.24 -21.65
CA ARG A 52 0.66 24.47 -21.01
C ARG A 52 0.14 24.57 -19.58
N VAL A 53 0.97 25.10 -18.68
CA VAL A 53 0.59 25.47 -17.32
C VAL A 53 0.86 26.95 -17.12
N GLU A 54 -0.15 27.67 -16.68
CA GLU A 54 -0.04 29.06 -16.19
C GLU A 54 0.00 29.05 -14.66
N LEU A 55 1.06 29.63 -14.13
CA LEU A 55 1.35 29.77 -12.72
C LEU A 55 1.21 31.25 -12.34
N LEU A 56 0.87 31.51 -11.07
CA LEU A 56 0.76 32.87 -10.53
C LEU A 56 -0.22 33.74 -11.35
N ASN A 57 -1.35 33.15 -11.76
CA ASN A 57 -2.34 33.77 -12.63
C ASN A 57 -1.76 34.32 -13.96
N GLY A 58 -0.83 33.58 -14.57
CA GLY A 58 -0.28 33.86 -15.90
C GLY A 58 1.05 34.62 -15.91
N LEU A 59 1.58 35.01 -14.75
CA LEU A 59 2.87 35.70 -14.66
C LEU A 59 4.08 34.79 -14.90
N PHE A 60 3.89 33.48 -14.76
CA PHE A 60 4.86 32.47 -15.11
C PHE A 60 4.13 31.38 -15.90
N SER A 61 4.66 30.97 -17.04
CA SER A 61 4.09 29.87 -17.81
C SER A 61 5.13 28.83 -18.23
N LEU A 62 4.66 27.59 -18.27
CA LEU A 62 5.42 26.40 -18.63
C LEU A 62 4.75 25.77 -19.86
N GLU A 63 5.51 25.55 -20.92
CA GLU A 63 5.03 24.91 -22.14
C GLU A 63 5.80 23.61 -22.38
N PHE A 64 5.07 22.52 -22.64
CA PHE A 64 5.63 21.18 -22.76
C PHE A 64 5.55 20.65 -24.19
N TYR A 65 6.70 20.24 -24.73
CA TYR A 65 6.83 19.86 -26.13
C TYR A 65 7.25 18.41 -26.33
N PRO A 66 6.60 17.67 -27.23
CA PRO A 66 7.12 16.40 -27.73
C PRO A 66 8.56 16.53 -28.28
N PRO A 67 9.44 15.53 -28.07
CA PRO A 67 10.78 15.47 -28.64
C PRO A 67 10.88 15.66 -30.17
N LYS A 68 9.79 15.39 -30.89
CA LYS A 68 9.76 15.50 -32.36
C LYS A 68 9.49 16.93 -32.84
N SER A 69 8.85 17.76 -32.01
CA SER A 69 8.40 19.11 -32.40
C SER A 69 9.36 20.21 -31.96
N HIS A 70 10.13 19.99 -30.89
CA HIS A 70 11.00 21.01 -30.33
C HIS A 70 12.30 20.42 -29.78
N THR A 71 13.34 21.23 -29.68
CA THR A 71 14.60 20.84 -29.05
C THR A 71 14.40 20.64 -27.55
N ASN A 72 13.94 21.65 -26.84
CA ASN A 72 13.67 21.54 -25.40
C ASN A 72 12.32 20.87 -25.15
N LEU A 73 12.22 20.07 -24.10
CA LEU A 73 10.96 19.42 -23.71
C LEU A 73 10.05 20.32 -22.89
N ILE A 74 10.63 21.33 -22.24
CA ILE A 74 9.94 22.34 -21.45
C ILE A 74 10.53 23.71 -21.76
N GLU A 75 9.68 24.72 -21.87
CA GLU A 75 10.09 26.11 -21.96
C GLU A 75 9.41 26.93 -20.86
N THR A 76 10.21 27.79 -20.21
CA THR A 76 9.83 28.62 -19.08
C THR A 76 9.71 30.07 -19.55
N HIS A 77 8.57 30.71 -19.29
CA HIS A 77 8.30 32.09 -19.70
C HIS A 77 7.80 32.91 -18.52
N PHE A 78 8.61 33.88 -18.08
CA PHE A 78 8.25 34.84 -17.04
C PHE A 78 7.86 36.19 -17.65
N GLU A 79 6.77 36.77 -17.18
CA GLU A 79 6.33 38.13 -17.54
C GLU A 79 7.10 39.23 -16.78
N PHE A 80 7.98 38.83 -15.85
CA PHE A 80 8.80 39.73 -15.05
C PHE A 80 10.24 39.23 -14.93
N ALA A 81 11.18 40.15 -14.70
CA ALA A 81 12.60 39.84 -14.55
C ALA A 81 13.13 40.34 -13.20
N GLY A 82 14.07 39.60 -12.60
CA GLY A 82 14.83 40.05 -11.42
C GLY A 82 15.00 39.00 -10.32
N LYS A 83 15.34 39.44 -9.11
CA LYS A 83 15.84 38.58 -8.01
C LYS A 83 14.89 37.46 -7.56
N GLN A 84 13.57 37.66 -7.60
CA GLN A 84 12.64 36.58 -7.21
C GLN A 84 12.28 35.67 -8.37
N GLN A 85 12.65 36.01 -9.62
CA GLN A 85 12.45 35.11 -10.75
C GLN A 85 13.19 33.79 -10.51
N GLU A 86 14.46 33.87 -10.11
CA GLU A 86 15.27 32.70 -9.73
C GLU A 86 14.62 31.91 -8.59
N ALA A 87 14.11 32.59 -7.55
CA ALA A 87 13.44 31.92 -6.44
C ALA A 87 12.13 31.21 -6.84
N PHE A 88 11.36 31.79 -7.76
CA PHE A 88 10.18 31.12 -8.31
C PHE A 88 10.56 29.95 -9.21
N GLU A 89 11.58 30.12 -10.04
CA GLU A 89 12.11 29.05 -10.89
C GLU A 89 12.61 27.88 -10.03
N ASP A 90 13.37 28.15 -8.98
CA ASP A 90 13.81 27.14 -8.02
C ASP A 90 12.61 26.42 -7.37
N PHE A 91 11.62 27.17 -6.88
CA PHE A 91 10.44 26.60 -6.25
C PHE A 91 9.66 25.68 -7.21
N PHE A 92 9.36 26.14 -8.43
CA PHE A 92 8.51 25.40 -9.36
C PHE A 92 9.25 24.29 -10.11
N LEU A 93 10.55 24.44 -10.38
CA LEU A 93 11.32 23.42 -11.09
C LEU A 93 11.92 22.36 -10.16
N HIS A 94 12.36 22.75 -8.96
CA HIS A 94 13.11 21.87 -8.05
C HIS A 94 12.28 21.40 -6.84
N ASP A 95 11.62 22.33 -6.14
CA ASP A 95 10.92 22.01 -4.88
C ASP A 95 9.55 21.35 -5.11
N LEU A 96 8.88 21.69 -6.22
CA LEU A 96 7.58 21.14 -6.57
C LEU A 96 7.71 19.74 -7.18
N HIS A 97 7.08 18.77 -6.51
CA HIS A 97 7.09 17.38 -6.93
C HIS A 97 5.73 16.95 -7.46
N PHE A 98 5.74 16.22 -8.57
CA PHE A 98 4.59 15.55 -9.15
C PHE A 98 4.60 14.07 -8.78
N LEU A 99 3.46 13.55 -8.32
CA LEU A 99 3.34 12.17 -7.84
C LEU A 99 2.94 11.24 -8.99
N THR A 100 3.68 10.13 -9.14
CA THR A 100 3.48 9.14 -10.21
C THR A 100 3.09 7.76 -9.69
N GLY A 101 3.41 7.41 -8.45
CA GLY A 101 3.09 6.11 -7.87
C GLY A 101 2.59 6.12 -6.43
N ASP A 102 3.21 6.88 -5.52
CA ASP A 102 2.69 7.01 -4.15
C ASP A 102 1.55 8.02 -4.13
N LEU A 103 0.36 7.55 -4.52
CA LEU A 103 -0.83 8.38 -4.63
C LEU A 103 -1.55 8.58 -3.29
N LYS A 104 -0.84 8.44 -2.16
CA LYS A 104 -1.38 8.70 -0.83
C LYS A 104 -1.52 10.21 -0.59
N PRO A 105 -2.44 10.63 0.29
CA PRO A 105 -2.51 12.01 0.73
C PRO A 105 -1.17 12.49 1.29
N GLN A 106 -0.72 13.66 0.85
CA GLN A 106 0.49 14.28 1.38
C GLN A 106 0.30 14.73 2.82
N HIS A 107 1.38 14.74 3.61
CA HIS A 107 1.31 15.12 5.01
C HIS A 107 0.96 16.61 5.18
N SER A 108 0.00 16.92 6.06
CA SER A 108 -0.54 18.28 6.21
C SER A 108 0.51 19.34 6.58
N LEU A 109 1.50 19.00 7.42
CA LEU A 109 2.59 19.93 7.75
C LEU A 109 3.48 20.24 6.55
N PHE A 110 3.71 19.27 5.66
CA PHE A 110 4.49 19.50 4.44
C PHE A 110 3.74 20.45 3.51
N LEU A 111 2.46 20.16 3.23
CA LEU A 111 1.62 21.03 2.41
C LEU A 111 1.53 22.45 2.96
N ARG A 112 1.39 22.59 4.29
CA ARG A 112 1.35 23.89 4.95
C ARG A 112 2.65 24.67 4.72
N ASN A 113 3.80 24.04 4.90
CA ASN A 113 5.10 24.69 4.70
C ASN A 113 5.27 25.14 3.24
N GLN A 114 4.92 24.28 2.27
CA GLN A 114 5.01 24.60 0.85
C GLN A 114 4.06 25.75 0.46
N ALA A 115 2.81 25.72 0.93
CA ALA A 115 1.86 26.80 0.70
C ALA A 115 2.33 28.13 1.34
N GLN A 116 2.90 28.08 2.55
CA GLN A 116 3.46 29.27 3.21
C GLN A 116 4.67 29.84 2.45
N GLN A 117 5.58 28.98 1.99
CA GLN A 117 6.74 29.38 1.18
C GLN A 117 6.29 30.07 -0.12
N LEU A 118 5.36 29.46 -0.86
CA LEU A 118 4.82 30.04 -2.09
C LEU A 118 4.13 31.38 -1.82
N ARG A 119 3.28 31.46 -0.79
CA ARG A 119 2.60 32.71 -0.38
C ARG A 119 3.61 33.80 -0.06
N GLN A 120 4.69 33.47 0.67
CA GLN A 120 5.73 34.42 1.02
C GLN A 120 6.50 34.92 -0.21
N LEU A 121 6.84 34.04 -1.17
CA LEU A 121 7.48 34.43 -2.42
C LEU A 121 6.61 35.40 -3.23
N ILE A 122 5.31 35.14 -3.32
CA ILE A 122 4.34 36.04 -3.97
C ILE A 122 4.34 37.41 -3.29
N LEU A 123 4.21 37.44 -1.97
CA LEU A 123 4.18 38.69 -1.19
C LEU A 123 5.46 39.50 -1.33
N GLN A 124 6.63 38.84 -1.28
CA GLN A 124 7.92 39.50 -1.49
C GLN A 124 8.04 40.10 -2.89
N GLN A 125 7.59 39.37 -3.92
CA GLN A 125 7.67 39.85 -5.29
C GLN A 125 6.71 41.02 -5.54
N VAL A 126 5.51 40.98 -4.97
CA VAL A 126 4.53 42.08 -5.04
C VAL A 126 5.09 43.35 -4.43
N TYR A 127 5.74 43.25 -3.27
CA TYR A 127 6.36 44.38 -2.61
C TYR A 127 7.51 44.99 -3.44
N LEU A 128 8.24 44.17 -4.20
CA LEU A 128 9.27 44.64 -5.13
C LEU A 128 8.68 45.36 -6.35
N TRP A 129 7.57 44.87 -6.92
CA TRP A 129 6.93 45.51 -8.09
C TRP A 129 6.45 46.93 -7.81
N VAL A 130 6.01 47.24 -6.59
CA VAL A 130 5.58 48.58 -6.19
C VAL A 130 6.72 49.48 -5.69
N ASP A 131 7.97 49.03 -5.78
CA ASP A 131 9.16 49.68 -5.24
C ASP A 131 8.97 50.11 -3.76
N GLY A 132 8.41 49.19 -2.96
CA GLY A 132 7.95 49.49 -1.61
C GLY A 132 9.05 50.12 -0.74
N ALA A 133 10.28 49.60 -0.81
CA ALA A 133 11.41 50.11 -0.04
C ALA A 133 11.76 51.57 -0.37
N ALA A 134 11.69 51.99 -1.64
CA ALA A 134 11.91 53.39 -2.00
C ALA A 134 10.75 54.29 -1.56
N ARG A 135 9.51 53.80 -1.69
CA ARG A 135 8.31 54.55 -1.30
C ARG A 135 8.13 54.70 0.20
N VAL A 136 8.67 53.78 1.02
CA VAL A 136 8.77 53.96 2.48
C VAL A 136 9.62 55.18 2.84
N LYS A 137 10.67 55.48 2.07
CA LYS A 137 11.46 56.72 2.26
C LYS A 137 10.63 57.95 1.91
N GLN A 138 9.77 57.88 0.89
CA GLN A 138 8.84 58.96 0.56
C GLN A 138 7.78 59.13 1.65
N LEU A 139 7.27 58.05 2.22
CA LEU A 139 6.33 58.06 3.34
C LEU A 139 6.91 58.83 4.54
N LEU A 140 8.19 58.60 4.86
CA LEU A 140 8.87 59.33 5.94
C LEU A 140 8.95 60.83 5.69
N LEU A 141 9.14 61.27 4.45
CA LEU A 141 9.18 62.68 4.10
C LEU A 141 7.81 63.38 4.17
N HIS A 142 6.72 62.62 4.08
CA HIS A 142 5.34 63.14 4.06
C HIS A 142 4.59 62.93 5.37
N LEU A 143 5.23 62.37 6.39
CA LEU A 143 4.67 62.17 7.72
C LEU A 143 4.54 63.50 8.47
N ASP A 144 3.32 63.86 8.88
CA ASP A 144 3.08 65.00 9.76
C ASP A 144 3.30 64.65 11.24
N ALA A 145 3.38 65.68 12.10
CA ALA A 145 3.68 65.49 13.53
C ALA A 145 2.60 64.69 14.28
N MET A 146 1.34 64.76 13.84
CA MET A 146 0.23 64.02 14.46
C MET A 146 0.25 62.55 14.03
N GLN A 147 0.45 62.28 12.74
CA GLN A 147 0.61 60.94 12.19
C GLN A 147 1.81 60.22 12.81
N ALA A 148 2.96 60.90 12.95
CA ALA A 148 4.14 60.36 13.60
C ALA A 148 3.90 60.00 15.07
N GLN A 149 3.16 60.85 15.81
CA GLN A 149 2.80 60.58 17.20
C GLN A 149 1.85 59.39 17.33
N ILE A 150 0.83 59.29 16.45
CA ILE A 150 -0.11 58.16 16.43
C ILE A 150 0.63 56.85 16.14
N LEU A 151 1.55 56.86 15.17
CA LEU A 151 2.29 55.66 14.77
C LEU A 151 3.30 55.24 15.85
N ASP A 152 4.04 56.18 16.44
CA ASP A 152 4.92 55.89 17.58
C ASP A 152 4.14 55.29 18.75
N GLN A 153 2.95 55.83 19.06
CA GLN A 153 2.11 55.31 20.13
C GLN A 153 1.61 53.89 19.83
N ALA A 154 1.27 53.58 18.57
CA ALA A 154 0.87 52.25 18.14
C ALA A 154 2.05 51.25 18.20
N LEU A 155 3.26 51.67 17.79
CA LEU A 155 4.47 50.86 17.87
C LEU A 155 4.91 50.60 19.32
N MET A 156 4.81 51.59 20.21
CA MET A 156 5.07 51.42 21.65
C MET A 156 4.09 50.46 22.33
N GLN A 157 2.86 50.31 21.79
CA GLN A 157 1.90 49.31 22.28
C GLN A 157 2.19 47.89 21.79
N ALA A 158 2.91 47.76 20.67
CA ALA A 158 3.29 46.48 20.08
C ALA A 158 4.67 45.99 20.56
N ASP A 159 5.57 46.91 20.93
CA ASP A 159 6.91 46.62 21.44
C ASP A 159 7.28 47.57 22.59
N ASP A 160 7.39 47.01 23.80
CA ASP A 160 7.74 47.73 25.03
C ASP A 160 9.15 48.36 24.97
N GLN A 161 10.02 47.91 24.07
CA GLN A 161 11.38 48.45 23.89
C GLN A 161 11.43 49.61 22.89
N TYR A 162 10.35 49.84 22.14
CA TYR A 162 10.29 50.90 21.14
C TYR A 162 10.29 52.30 21.77
N GLN A 163 11.05 53.20 21.17
CA GLN A 163 11.11 54.62 21.55
C GLN A 163 10.42 55.46 20.47
N PRO A 164 9.85 56.63 20.79
CA PRO A 164 9.14 57.47 19.82
C PRO A 164 10.12 58.16 18.85
N VAL A 165 10.64 57.38 17.90
CA VAL A 165 11.67 57.79 16.95
C VAL A 165 11.06 58.66 15.84
N LEU A 166 9.83 58.37 15.40
CA LEU A 166 9.23 59.06 14.26
C LEU A 166 8.82 60.49 14.63
N THR A 167 8.29 60.69 15.83
CA THR A 167 7.97 62.00 16.39
C THR A 167 9.25 62.85 16.52
N LYS A 168 10.35 62.25 16.99
CA LYS A 168 11.65 62.92 17.08
C LYS A 168 12.24 63.25 15.71
N PHE A 169 12.07 62.38 14.72
CA PHE A 169 12.47 62.66 13.34
C PHE A 169 11.71 63.87 12.76
N VAL A 170 10.37 63.87 12.85
CA VAL A 170 9.53 64.94 12.28
C VAL A 170 9.73 66.28 13.01
N GLN A 171 9.84 66.27 14.35
CA GLN A 171 9.92 67.50 15.14
C GLN A 171 11.35 68.03 15.33
N GLN A 172 12.36 67.16 15.36
CA GLN A 172 13.73 67.51 15.75
C GLN A 172 14.77 67.16 14.68
N GLY A 173 14.38 66.54 13.55
CA GLY A 173 15.29 66.16 12.47
C GLY A 173 16.28 65.04 12.84
N GLN A 174 16.00 64.27 13.89
CA GLN A 174 16.88 63.17 14.33
C GLN A 174 16.84 62.00 13.36
N HIS A 175 18.00 61.41 13.06
CA HIS A 175 18.10 60.27 12.15
C HIS A 175 17.31 59.05 12.64
N ILE A 176 16.58 58.38 11.73
CA ILE A 176 15.83 57.16 12.04
C ILE A 176 16.78 55.95 11.97
N PRO A 177 16.86 55.12 13.03
CA PRO A 177 17.63 53.87 13.00
C PRO A 177 17.20 52.90 11.89
N GLU A 178 18.15 52.10 11.36
CA GLU A 178 17.90 51.20 10.22
C GLU A 178 16.91 50.06 10.53
N ASP A 179 16.88 49.59 11.77
CA ASP A 179 15.93 48.60 12.29
C ASP A 179 14.49 49.12 12.24
N VAL A 180 14.28 50.39 12.64
CA VAL A 180 12.97 51.05 12.55
C VAL A 180 12.53 51.24 11.10
N LEU A 181 13.45 51.60 10.21
CA LEU A 181 13.21 51.69 8.76
C LEU A 181 12.80 50.32 8.18
N THR A 182 13.47 49.26 8.60
CA THR A 182 13.16 47.89 8.18
C THR A 182 11.78 47.46 8.67
N ASN A 183 11.44 47.76 9.93
CA ASN A 183 10.13 47.48 10.49
C ASN A 183 9.01 48.26 9.80
N LEU A 184 9.22 49.54 9.50
CA LEU A 184 8.27 50.35 8.72
C LEU A 184 8.05 49.80 7.31
N SER A 185 9.13 49.34 6.67
CA SER A 185 9.06 48.68 5.36
C SER A 185 8.22 47.40 5.44
N MET A 186 8.42 46.56 6.47
CA MET A 186 7.60 45.37 6.69
C MET A 186 6.11 45.73 6.91
N LEU A 187 5.81 46.76 7.69
CA LEU A 187 4.43 47.18 7.95
C LEU A 187 3.69 47.69 6.71
N CYS A 188 4.40 48.14 5.68
CA CYS A 188 3.81 48.53 4.39
C CYS A 188 3.59 47.35 3.44
N ALA A 189 4.14 46.18 3.74
CA ALA A 189 3.95 44.99 2.92
C ALA A 189 2.54 44.41 3.12
N LEU A 190 1.97 43.89 2.03
CA LEU A 190 0.60 43.34 2.02
C LEU A 190 0.37 42.26 3.09
N GLU A 191 1.41 41.46 3.40
CA GLU A 191 1.39 40.41 4.43
C GLU A 191 0.94 40.94 5.79
N PHE A 192 1.40 42.12 6.18
CA PHE A 192 1.09 42.70 7.48
C PHE A 192 -0.23 43.47 7.47
N VAL A 193 -0.65 44.03 6.34
CA VAL A 193 -1.92 44.78 6.24
C VAL A 193 -3.14 43.86 6.15
N GLU A 194 -3.08 42.81 5.33
CA GLU A 194 -4.16 41.84 5.15
C GLU A 194 -4.04 40.67 6.13
N GLY A 195 -2.83 40.27 6.51
CA GLY A 195 -2.65 39.06 7.32
C GLY A 195 -3.17 37.83 6.57
N GLU A 196 -3.83 36.92 7.27
CA GLU A 196 -4.32 35.62 6.75
C GLU A 196 -5.52 35.73 5.78
N THR A 197 -6.06 36.92 5.52
CA THR A 197 -7.17 37.11 4.57
C THR A 197 -6.70 36.96 3.12
N PHE A 198 -5.49 37.45 2.81
CA PHE A 198 -4.91 37.33 1.47
C PHE A 198 -4.25 35.96 1.26
N LEU A 199 -4.71 35.26 0.21
CA LEU A 199 -4.33 33.88 -0.13
C LEU A 199 -4.28 32.96 1.10
N PRO A 200 -5.44 32.61 1.69
CA PRO A 200 -5.49 31.79 2.90
C PRO A 200 -4.73 30.47 2.71
N VAL A 201 -3.81 30.17 3.63
CA VAL A 201 -2.89 29.03 3.52
C VAL A 201 -3.63 27.71 3.30
N GLN A 202 -4.78 27.51 3.97
CA GLN A 202 -5.57 26.28 3.84
C GLN A 202 -6.11 26.05 2.43
N ALA A 203 -6.57 27.11 1.75
CA ALA A 203 -7.07 27.01 0.38
C ALA A 203 -5.91 26.77 -0.60
N LEU A 204 -4.77 27.41 -0.36
CA LEU A 204 -3.56 27.23 -1.15
C LEU A 204 -2.99 25.82 -1.01
N MET A 205 -3.00 25.23 0.21
CA MET A 205 -2.60 23.84 0.45
C MET A 205 -3.38 22.87 -0.44
N GLN A 206 -4.71 23.03 -0.53
CA GLN A 206 -5.55 22.17 -1.35
C GLN A 206 -5.19 22.29 -2.83
N SER A 207 -5.03 23.52 -3.33
CA SER A 207 -4.73 23.77 -4.75
C SER A 207 -3.32 23.31 -5.15
N TYR A 208 -2.35 23.48 -4.25
CA TYR A 208 -1.00 22.93 -4.40
C TYR A 208 -1.02 21.40 -4.43
N ASP A 209 -1.75 20.77 -3.49
CA ASP A 209 -1.89 19.32 -3.45
C ASP A 209 -2.54 18.80 -4.75
N ASP A 210 -3.65 19.39 -5.20
CA ASP A 210 -4.28 19.03 -6.48
C ASP A 210 -3.30 19.14 -7.65
N PHE A 211 -2.49 20.19 -7.71
CA PHE A 211 -1.51 20.39 -8.75
C PHE A 211 -0.40 19.32 -8.74
N CYS A 212 0.06 18.85 -7.58
CA CYS A 212 1.03 17.74 -7.48
C CYS A 212 0.54 16.42 -8.12
N PHE A 213 -0.78 16.22 -8.24
CA PHE A 213 -1.38 15.03 -8.88
C PHE A 213 -1.75 15.24 -10.36
N SER A 214 -1.52 16.43 -10.91
CA SER A 214 -2.04 16.85 -12.22
C SER A 214 -1.10 16.61 -13.42
N ALA A 215 0.07 15.99 -13.21
CA ALA A 215 1.08 15.80 -14.27
C ALA A 215 0.55 15.13 -15.54
N ALA A 216 -0.39 14.20 -15.41
CA ALA A 216 -1.01 13.52 -16.54
C ALA A 216 -1.91 14.43 -17.40
N GLU A 217 -2.33 15.58 -16.87
CA GLU A 217 -3.22 16.54 -17.54
C GLU A 217 -2.46 17.46 -18.49
N PHE A 218 -1.27 17.93 -18.10
CA PHE A 218 -0.48 18.87 -18.91
C PHE A 218 0.64 18.22 -19.70
N LEU A 219 1.20 17.08 -19.29
CA LEU A 219 2.28 16.44 -20.05
C LEU A 219 1.75 15.68 -21.27
N PRO A 220 2.51 15.64 -22.39
CA PRO A 220 2.26 14.71 -23.47
C PRO A 220 2.19 13.27 -22.94
N LYS A 221 1.18 12.49 -23.33
CA LYS A 221 0.92 11.13 -22.78
C LYS A 221 2.14 10.21 -22.79
N ALA A 222 2.90 10.21 -23.88
CA ALA A 222 4.12 9.41 -24.03
C ALA A 222 5.23 9.88 -23.07
N MET A 223 5.35 11.18 -22.83
CA MET A 223 6.31 11.76 -21.89
C MET A 223 5.95 11.41 -20.44
N HIS A 224 4.69 11.64 -20.05
CA HIS A 224 4.17 11.22 -18.75
C HIS A 224 4.39 9.71 -18.51
N ARG A 225 4.17 8.90 -19.55
CA ARG A 225 4.41 7.46 -19.48
C ARG A 225 5.88 7.11 -19.21
N ILE A 226 6.83 7.77 -19.85
CA ILE A 226 8.26 7.58 -19.58
C ILE A 226 8.59 7.97 -18.14
N LEU A 227 8.17 9.18 -17.73
CA LEU A 227 8.45 9.70 -16.38
C LEU A 227 7.88 8.78 -15.30
N SER A 228 6.65 8.28 -15.47
CA SER A 228 6.04 7.32 -14.52
C SER A 228 6.81 6.01 -14.36
N ILE A 229 7.62 5.63 -15.36
CA ILE A 229 8.44 4.42 -15.32
C ILE A 229 9.82 4.70 -14.72
N SER A 230 10.44 5.81 -15.12
CA SER A 230 11.77 6.23 -14.68
C SER A 230 11.77 6.70 -13.23
N PHE A 231 10.68 7.35 -12.80
CA PHE A 231 10.46 7.90 -11.48
C PHE A 231 9.20 7.26 -10.88
N PRO A 232 9.33 6.12 -10.17
CA PRO A 232 8.17 5.35 -9.72
C PRO A 232 7.35 6.00 -8.63
N GLU A 233 7.91 6.94 -7.85
CA GLU A 233 7.22 7.58 -6.73
C GLU A 233 6.78 9.00 -7.09
N ARG A 234 7.75 9.82 -7.50
CA ARG A 234 7.59 11.24 -7.81
C ARG A 234 8.75 11.77 -8.66
N PHE A 235 8.54 12.89 -9.34
CA PHE A 235 9.56 13.64 -10.09
C PHE A 235 9.31 15.15 -9.96
N ASN A 236 10.32 15.97 -10.21
CA ASN A 236 10.15 17.43 -10.39
C ASN A 236 10.45 17.85 -11.85
N LEU A 237 10.26 19.12 -12.21
CA LEU A 237 10.48 19.55 -13.60
C LEU A 237 11.97 19.60 -13.96
N GLN A 238 12.85 19.76 -12.98
CA GLN A 238 14.28 19.65 -13.20
C GLN A 238 14.68 18.24 -13.65
N ASP A 239 14.09 17.19 -13.06
CA ASP A 239 14.29 15.80 -13.49
C ASP A 239 13.91 15.60 -14.97
N LEU A 240 12.87 16.30 -15.45
CA LEU A 240 12.45 16.26 -16.85
C LEU A 240 13.51 16.87 -17.78
N ILE A 241 14.15 17.97 -17.34
CA ILE A 241 15.25 18.63 -18.06
C ILE A 241 16.49 17.73 -18.07
N ASP A 242 16.89 17.23 -16.91
CA ASP A 242 18.09 16.41 -16.73
C ASP A 242 18.03 15.08 -17.50
N HIS A 243 16.84 14.51 -17.63
CA HIS A 243 16.60 13.23 -18.33
C HIS A 243 16.06 13.39 -19.77
N GLN A 244 16.16 14.58 -20.36
CA GLN A 244 15.63 14.88 -21.70
C GLN A 244 16.15 13.91 -22.78
N ASP A 245 17.42 13.51 -22.73
CA ASP A 245 17.99 12.57 -23.71
C ASP A 245 17.41 11.17 -23.58
N ASP A 246 17.17 10.68 -22.37
CA ASP A 246 16.55 9.38 -22.14
C ASP A 246 15.08 9.39 -22.58
N ILE A 247 14.37 10.49 -22.32
CA ILE A 247 13.00 10.71 -22.80
C ILE A 247 12.96 10.66 -24.32
N ARG A 248 13.88 11.35 -25.01
CA ARG A 248 14.00 11.32 -26.48
C ARG A 248 14.21 9.91 -27.03
N LEU A 249 15.11 9.14 -26.42
CA LEU A 249 15.40 7.76 -26.84
C LEU A 249 14.17 6.84 -26.70
N LEU A 250 13.38 7.04 -25.64
CA LEU A 250 12.22 6.19 -25.33
C LEU A 250 10.90 6.68 -25.95
N TYR A 251 10.82 7.92 -26.42
CA TYR A 251 9.56 8.56 -26.83
C TYR A 251 8.78 7.76 -27.87
N ARG A 252 9.46 7.31 -28.93
CA ARG A 252 8.83 6.51 -29.98
C ARG A 252 8.25 5.20 -29.43
N HIS A 253 8.99 4.54 -28.54
CA HIS A 253 8.52 3.30 -27.89
C HIS A 253 7.34 3.54 -26.96
N ALA A 254 7.30 4.70 -26.29
CA ALA A 254 6.17 5.08 -25.46
C ALA A 254 4.88 5.32 -26.29
N GLU A 255 5.01 5.88 -27.49
CA GLU A 255 3.89 6.06 -28.43
C GLU A 255 3.41 4.72 -29.03
N GLU A 256 4.33 3.93 -29.59
CA GLU A 256 4.00 2.70 -30.32
C GLU A 256 3.68 1.53 -29.37
N HIS A 257 4.41 1.42 -28.26
CA HIS A 257 4.44 0.26 -27.37
C HIS A 257 4.42 0.66 -25.89
N GLY A 258 3.70 1.73 -25.51
CA GLY A 258 3.71 2.29 -24.16
C GLY A 258 3.40 1.31 -23.02
N HIS A 259 2.61 0.25 -23.29
CA HIS A 259 2.32 -0.81 -22.33
C HIS A 259 3.54 -1.71 -22.02
N LEU A 260 4.46 -1.88 -22.96
CA LEU A 260 5.70 -2.67 -22.79
C LEU A 260 6.88 -1.84 -22.27
N LEU A 261 6.73 -0.51 -22.18
CA LEU A 261 7.82 0.41 -21.88
C LEU A 261 8.51 0.11 -20.53
N GLY A 262 7.78 -0.47 -19.57
CA GLY A 262 8.36 -0.90 -18.30
C GLY A 262 9.57 -1.83 -18.46
N PHE A 263 9.64 -2.64 -19.52
CA PHE A 263 10.77 -3.52 -19.81
C PHE A 263 12.04 -2.79 -20.29
N ALA A 264 11.95 -1.55 -20.74
CA ALA A 264 13.12 -0.76 -21.14
C ALA A 264 14.11 -0.59 -19.99
N ARG A 265 13.63 -0.53 -18.73
CA ARG A 265 14.47 -0.46 -17.52
C ARG A 265 15.42 -1.66 -17.35
N LEU A 266 15.10 -2.78 -18.00
CA LEU A 266 15.87 -4.02 -17.97
C LEU A 266 16.79 -4.16 -19.19
N MET A 267 16.72 -3.23 -20.15
CA MET A 267 17.51 -3.25 -21.38
C MET A 267 18.73 -2.34 -21.26
N HIS A 268 19.78 -2.69 -21.98
CA HIS A 268 20.92 -1.80 -22.18
C HIS A 268 20.47 -0.48 -22.83
N ARG A 269 20.97 0.67 -22.34
CA ARG A 269 20.53 2.00 -22.81
C ARG A 269 20.76 2.17 -24.31
N GLU A 270 21.85 1.60 -24.84
CA GLU A 270 22.23 1.63 -26.25
C GLU A 270 21.22 0.93 -27.16
N VAL A 271 20.34 0.09 -26.59
CA VAL A 271 19.29 -0.63 -27.30
C VAL A 271 18.05 0.24 -27.50
N TRP A 272 17.81 1.24 -26.65
CA TRP A 272 16.60 2.05 -26.67
C TRP A 272 16.40 2.79 -28.01
N GLN A 273 17.49 3.21 -28.66
CA GLN A 273 17.42 3.84 -29.99
C GLN A 273 16.94 2.90 -31.11
N ARG A 274 16.96 1.57 -30.91
CA ARG A 274 16.59 0.61 -31.95
C ARG A 274 15.07 0.52 -32.06
N SER A 275 14.55 0.50 -33.29
CA SER A 275 13.11 0.33 -33.53
C SER A 275 12.58 -1.04 -33.11
N ASP A 276 13.43 -2.06 -33.05
CA ASP A 276 13.06 -3.43 -32.66
C ASP A 276 13.29 -3.72 -31.16
N ALA A 277 13.65 -2.73 -30.34
CA ALA A 277 14.03 -2.94 -28.93
C ALA A 277 13.00 -3.78 -28.15
N LEU A 278 11.72 -3.47 -28.28
CA LEU A 278 10.61 -4.17 -27.61
C LEU A 278 9.98 -5.30 -28.46
N ALA A 279 10.69 -5.81 -29.47
CA ALA A 279 10.16 -6.87 -30.33
C ALA A 279 10.07 -8.23 -29.62
N LYS A 280 9.01 -9.00 -29.94
CA LYS A 280 8.75 -10.35 -29.38
C LYS A 280 9.97 -11.30 -29.36
N PRO A 281 10.83 -11.37 -30.39
CA PRO A 281 11.96 -12.31 -30.39
C PRO A 281 12.93 -12.10 -29.23
N HIS A 282 13.07 -10.88 -28.72
CA HIS A 282 13.98 -10.59 -27.60
C HIS A 282 13.52 -11.21 -26.28
N PHE A 283 12.22 -11.46 -26.12
CA PHE A 283 11.67 -12.09 -24.93
C PHE A 283 11.83 -13.63 -24.94
N LEU A 284 12.00 -14.23 -26.12
CA LEU A 284 12.10 -15.69 -26.34
C LEU A 284 13.53 -16.20 -26.52
N LYS A 285 14.46 -15.32 -26.93
CA LYS A 285 15.85 -15.69 -27.21
C LYS A 285 16.76 -15.26 -26.07
N SER A 286 17.73 -16.11 -25.74
CA SER A 286 18.81 -15.72 -24.83
C SER A 286 19.76 -14.77 -25.57
N CYS A 287 19.59 -13.46 -25.35
CA CYS A 287 20.39 -12.43 -26.00
C CYS A 287 20.91 -11.43 -24.95
N PRO A 288 22.16 -11.59 -24.48
CA PRO A 288 22.74 -10.71 -23.47
C PRO A 288 23.04 -9.30 -23.99
N LEU A 289 22.98 -9.07 -25.31
CA LEU A 289 23.15 -7.74 -25.90
C LEU A 289 21.93 -6.83 -25.69
N ILE A 290 20.77 -7.42 -25.41
CA ILE A 290 19.52 -6.66 -25.21
C ILE A 290 19.32 -6.36 -23.73
N TRP A 291 19.43 -7.39 -22.90
CA TRP A 291 19.06 -7.36 -21.49
C TRP A 291 20.27 -7.12 -20.59
N GLN A 292 20.12 -6.23 -19.61
CA GLN A 292 21.13 -5.98 -18.59
C GLN A 292 21.32 -7.22 -17.68
N LYS A 293 22.47 -7.28 -17.00
CA LYS A 293 22.78 -8.33 -15.99
C LYS A 293 21.75 -8.44 -14.85
N LYS A 294 20.98 -7.38 -14.59
CA LYS A 294 19.88 -7.38 -13.60
C LYS A 294 18.80 -8.41 -13.94
N VAL A 295 18.68 -8.80 -15.21
CA VAL A 295 17.85 -9.92 -15.65
C VAL A 295 18.60 -11.21 -15.33
N ALA A 296 18.37 -11.76 -14.13
CA ALA A 296 19.14 -12.88 -13.59
C ALA A 296 19.21 -14.13 -14.48
N LYS A 297 18.20 -14.37 -15.33
CA LYS A 297 18.10 -15.55 -16.20
C LYS A 297 17.47 -15.22 -17.55
N LEU A 298 18.05 -15.74 -18.62
CA LEU A 298 17.59 -15.57 -20.00
C LEU A 298 17.36 -16.93 -20.70
N PRO A 299 16.42 -17.03 -21.67
CA PRO A 299 15.48 -15.99 -22.11
C PRO A 299 14.49 -15.58 -21.00
N LEU A 300 13.79 -14.46 -21.16
CA LEU A 300 12.78 -14.00 -20.19
C LEU A 300 11.62 -15.00 -20.06
N PHE A 301 11.24 -15.62 -21.17
CA PHE A 301 10.25 -16.70 -21.18
C PHE A 301 10.69 -17.82 -22.10
N ASP A 302 10.42 -19.05 -21.68
CA ASP A 302 10.84 -20.24 -22.42
C ASP A 302 9.85 -20.63 -23.53
N TYR A 303 8.60 -20.11 -23.46
CA TYR A 303 7.51 -20.53 -24.33
C TYR A 303 6.87 -19.35 -25.08
N PRO A 304 6.62 -19.47 -26.40
CA PRO A 304 5.94 -18.44 -27.20
C PRO A 304 4.59 -18.01 -26.65
N ARG A 305 3.84 -18.95 -26.05
CA ARG A 305 2.53 -18.69 -25.47
C ARG A 305 2.57 -17.62 -24.37
N ALA A 306 3.54 -17.70 -23.46
CA ALA A 306 3.69 -16.74 -22.37
C ALA A 306 3.99 -15.33 -22.91
N VAL A 307 4.85 -15.23 -23.93
CA VAL A 307 5.17 -13.96 -24.59
C VAL A 307 3.97 -13.40 -25.36
N ASN A 308 3.23 -14.25 -26.07
CA ASN A 308 2.01 -13.82 -26.77
C ASN A 308 0.92 -13.35 -25.81
N TRP A 309 0.82 -13.96 -24.63
CA TRP A 309 -0.06 -13.49 -23.56
C TRP A 309 0.42 -12.14 -23.02
N LEU A 310 1.72 -12.00 -22.73
CA LEU A 310 2.34 -10.78 -22.23
C LEU A 310 2.06 -9.58 -23.15
N PHE A 311 2.24 -9.73 -24.46
CA PHE A 311 2.00 -8.66 -25.45
C PHE A 311 0.52 -8.22 -25.57
N LYS A 312 -0.41 -8.92 -24.92
CA LYS A 312 -1.83 -8.54 -24.89
C LYS A 312 -2.24 -7.86 -23.58
N GLN A 313 -1.32 -7.71 -22.62
CA GLN A 313 -1.63 -7.16 -21.31
C GLN A 313 -1.49 -5.65 -21.28
N SER A 314 -2.17 -5.02 -20.30
CA SER A 314 -2.08 -3.58 -20.10
C SER A 314 -0.76 -3.16 -19.46
N ALA A 315 -0.44 -1.86 -19.56
CA ALA A 315 0.71 -1.23 -18.91
C ALA A 315 0.81 -1.61 -17.41
N GLN A 316 -0.30 -1.54 -16.70
CA GLN A 316 -0.36 -1.81 -15.26
C GLN A 316 0.12 -3.22 -14.88
N VAL A 317 -0.23 -4.24 -15.67
CA VAL A 317 0.23 -5.62 -15.43
C VAL A 317 1.71 -5.74 -15.80
N LEU A 318 2.11 -5.15 -16.93
CA LEU A 318 3.44 -5.27 -17.51
C LEU A 318 4.51 -4.50 -16.72
N ASP A 319 4.15 -3.37 -16.12
CA ASP A 319 5.06 -2.61 -15.26
C ASP A 319 5.40 -3.39 -14.00
N TRP A 320 4.39 -3.95 -13.34
CA TRP A 320 4.61 -4.82 -12.19
C TRP A 320 5.45 -6.04 -12.58
N LEU A 321 5.19 -6.65 -13.74
CA LEU A 321 6.01 -7.74 -14.23
C LEU A 321 7.45 -7.31 -14.48
N SER A 322 7.69 -6.15 -15.10
CA SER A 322 9.04 -5.64 -15.38
C SER A 322 9.87 -5.45 -14.10
N LEU A 323 9.21 -5.07 -12.99
CA LEU A 323 9.85 -4.94 -11.68
C LEU A 323 10.17 -6.30 -11.05
N ASN A 324 9.31 -7.30 -11.27
CA ASN A 324 9.37 -8.59 -10.55
C ASN A 324 9.89 -9.77 -11.40
N ILE A 325 10.25 -9.55 -12.67
CA ILE A 325 10.62 -10.63 -13.60
C ILE A 325 11.89 -11.38 -13.21
N HIS A 326 12.73 -10.78 -12.36
CA HIS A 326 13.93 -11.38 -11.81
C HIS A 326 13.61 -12.56 -10.88
N HIS A 327 12.41 -12.61 -10.31
CA HIS A 327 11.93 -13.78 -9.58
C HIS A 327 11.42 -14.84 -10.58
N THR A 328 12.16 -15.95 -10.70
CA THR A 328 11.75 -17.08 -11.58
C THR A 328 10.34 -17.58 -11.28
N SER A 329 9.88 -17.53 -10.02
CA SER A 329 8.53 -17.91 -9.63
C SER A 329 7.43 -17.07 -10.31
N VAL A 330 7.69 -15.80 -10.61
CA VAL A 330 6.79 -14.93 -11.38
C VAL A 330 6.68 -15.39 -12.83
N ARG A 331 7.79 -15.81 -13.44
CA ARG A 331 7.80 -16.38 -14.81
C ARG A 331 6.94 -17.64 -14.90
N VAL A 332 6.99 -18.49 -13.86
CA VAL A 332 6.13 -19.67 -13.72
C VAL A 332 4.66 -19.26 -13.63
N ALA A 333 4.32 -18.28 -12.78
CA ALA A 333 2.94 -17.79 -12.64
C ALA A 333 2.39 -17.21 -13.95
N VAL A 334 3.18 -16.41 -14.67
CA VAL A 334 2.81 -15.88 -15.99
C VAL A 334 2.59 -16.99 -17.01
N THR A 335 3.50 -17.98 -17.04
CA THR A 335 3.37 -19.12 -17.95
C THR A 335 2.08 -19.90 -17.66
N ALA A 336 1.77 -20.14 -16.38
CA ALA A 336 0.53 -20.79 -15.97
C ALA A 336 -0.71 -19.98 -16.38
N LEU A 337 -0.71 -18.66 -16.14
CA LEU A 337 -1.82 -17.78 -16.47
C LEU A 337 -2.03 -17.64 -17.98
N SER A 338 -0.97 -17.79 -18.79
CA SER A 338 -1.07 -17.79 -20.27
C SER A 338 -1.92 -18.94 -20.86
N PHE A 339 -2.23 -19.96 -20.06
CA PHE A 339 -3.15 -21.04 -20.42
C PHE A 339 -4.62 -20.73 -20.06
N VAL A 340 -4.87 -19.62 -19.35
CA VAL A 340 -6.20 -19.14 -18.97
C VAL A 340 -6.63 -18.05 -19.95
N ASP A 341 -7.93 -18.01 -20.26
CA ASP A 341 -8.48 -16.89 -21.04
C ASP A 341 -8.65 -15.66 -20.14
N CYS A 342 -7.84 -14.64 -20.38
CA CYS A 342 -7.86 -13.37 -19.66
C CYS A 342 -8.54 -12.24 -20.47
N SER A 343 -9.11 -12.52 -21.64
CA SER A 343 -9.60 -11.49 -22.57
C SER A 343 -10.70 -10.59 -21.97
N GLN A 344 -11.53 -11.15 -21.09
CA GLN A 344 -12.62 -10.45 -20.40
C GLN A 344 -12.25 -9.99 -18.98
N ALA A 345 -11.01 -10.21 -18.55
CA ALA A 345 -10.57 -9.87 -17.20
C ALA A 345 -10.04 -8.45 -17.13
N HIS A 346 -10.51 -7.69 -16.13
CA HIS A 346 -9.96 -6.36 -15.87
C HIS A 346 -8.48 -6.47 -15.47
N PRO A 347 -7.60 -5.57 -15.94
CA PRO A 347 -6.17 -5.62 -15.62
C PRO A 347 -5.81 -5.73 -14.14
N ARG A 348 -6.54 -5.02 -13.26
CA ARG A 348 -6.35 -5.13 -11.79
C ARG A 348 -6.61 -6.54 -11.26
N ILE A 349 -7.55 -7.27 -11.85
CA ILE A 349 -7.86 -8.65 -11.45
C ILE A 349 -6.75 -9.60 -11.92
N ILE A 350 -6.26 -9.39 -13.15
CA ILE A 350 -5.11 -10.15 -13.68
C ILE A 350 -3.88 -9.92 -12.79
N LEU A 351 -3.59 -8.66 -12.46
CA LEU A 351 -2.48 -8.29 -11.58
C LEU A 351 -2.62 -8.91 -10.19
N ALA A 352 -3.79 -8.79 -9.55
CA ALA A 352 -4.05 -9.38 -8.25
C ALA A 352 -3.90 -10.91 -8.27
N THR A 353 -4.27 -11.57 -9.37
CA THR A 353 -4.06 -13.01 -9.57
C THR A 353 -2.56 -13.35 -9.62
N LEU A 354 -1.76 -12.61 -10.39
CA LEU A 354 -0.32 -12.83 -10.43
C LEU A 354 0.34 -12.61 -9.07
N GLN A 355 0.00 -11.52 -8.39
CA GLN A 355 0.53 -11.18 -7.06
C GLN A 355 0.17 -12.23 -6.01
N TYR A 356 -1.05 -12.78 -6.05
CA TYR A 356 -1.47 -13.83 -5.13
C TYR A 356 -0.60 -15.10 -5.25
N PHE A 357 -0.26 -15.48 -6.49
CA PHE A 357 0.47 -16.71 -6.81
C PHE A 357 1.99 -16.55 -6.99
N GLN A 358 2.52 -15.32 -6.94
CA GLN A 358 3.89 -15.00 -7.37
C GLN A 358 4.99 -15.88 -6.74
N TYR A 359 4.86 -16.27 -5.47
CA TYR A 359 5.84 -17.10 -4.76
C TYR A 359 5.40 -18.56 -4.60
N SER A 360 4.09 -18.84 -4.62
CA SER A 360 3.56 -20.19 -4.43
C SER A 360 3.52 -21.01 -5.71
N ALA A 361 3.43 -20.34 -6.87
CA ALA A 361 3.41 -20.98 -8.19
C ALA A 361 4.60 -21.90 -8.41
N ALA A 362 5.79 -21.50 -7.95
CA ALA A 362 7.01 -22.30 -8.06
C ALA A 362 6.89 -23.67 -7.39
N ARG A 363 6.39 -23.73 -6.14
CA ARG A 363 6.24 -24.99 -5.40
C ARG A 363 5.22 -25.91 -6.07
N MET A 364 4.10 -25.37 -6.52
CA MET A 364 3.04 -26.11 -7.22
C MET A 364 3.52 -26.64 -8.59
N PHE A 365 4.33 -25.84 -9.28
CA PHE A 365 4.96 -26.22 -10.53
C PHE A 365 5.97 -27.36 -10.33
N ILE A 366 6.90 -27.22 -9.38
CA ILE A 366 7.91 -28.24 -9.07
C ILE A 366 7.26 -29.56 -8.69
N GLN A 367 6.22 -29.53 -7.86
CA GLN A 367 5.47 -30.73 -7.50
C GLN A 367 4.86 -31.41 -8.74
N SER A 368 4.34 -30.62 -9.69
CA SER A 368 3.80 -31.16 -10.94
C SER A 368 4.89 -31.72 -11.83
N CYS A 369 6.01 -31.01 -12.01
CA CYS A 369 7.17 -31.53 -12.72
C CYS A 369 7.68 -32.83 -12.12
N ASN A 370 7.83 -32.91 -10.80
CA ASN A 370 8.30 -34.12 -10.12
C ASN A 370 7.40 -35.33 -10.41
N VAL A 371 6.07 -35.16 -10.33
CA VAL A 371 5.11 -36.23 -10.65
C VAL A 371 5.27 -36.72 -12.09
N TYR A 372 5.31 -35.82 -13.07
CA TYR A 372 5.46 -36.22 -14.47
C TYR A 372 6.86 -36.78 -14.77
N ALA A 373 7.89 -36.23 -14.15
CA ALA A 373 9.27 -36.69 -14.32
C ALA A 373 9.44 -38.14 -13.87
N THR A 374 8.82 -38.51 -12.75
CA THR A 374 8.79 -39.91 -12.29
C THR A 374 7.94 -40.79 -13.21
N GLN A 375 6.73 -40.35 -13.59
CA GLN A 375 5.80 -41.17 -14.38
C GLN A 375 6.27 -41.41 -15.82
N GLN A 376 6.99 -40.46 -16.42
CA GLN A 376 7.41 -40.49 -17.82
C GLN A 376 8.94 -40.59 -17.97
N ALA A 377 9.65 -40.94 -16.90
CA ALA A 377 11.10 -41.13 -16.88
C ALA A 377 11.90 -39.97 -17.51
N TRP A 378 11.54 -38.72 -17.19
CA TRP A 378 12.18 -37.52 -17.79
C TRP A 378 13.69 -37.47 -17.58
N PHE A 379 14.19 -37.97 -16.45
CA PHE A 379 15.63 -37.99 -16.17
C PHE A 379 16.42 -38.92 -17.11
N ALA A 380 15.76 -39.94 -17.67
CA ALA A 380 16.33 -40.85 -18.67
C ALA A 380 16.05 -40.41 -20.11
N HIS A 381 15.41 -39.24 -20.31
CA HIS A 381 15.06 -38.75 -21.63
C HIS A 381 16.31 -38.45 -22.47
N ALA A 382 16.30 -38.80 -23.76
CA ALA A 382 17.48 -38.68 -24.64
C ALA A 382 18.04 -37.25 -24.76
N HIS A 383 17.20 -36.24 -24.54
CA HIS A 383 17.60 -34.83 -24.57
C HIS A 383 18.11 -34.30 -23.23
N ASN A 384 17.87 -35.01 -22.13
CA ASN A 384 18.36 -34.62 -20.82
C ASN A 384 19.79 -35.15 -20.60
N VAL A 385 20.77 -34.26 -20.80
CA VAL A 385 22.19 -34.57 -20.63
C VAL A 385 22.82 -33.95 -19.39
N SER A 386 22.07 -33.11 -18.66
CA SER A 386 22.63 -32.23 -17.62
C SER A 386 22.04 -32.41 -16.24
N LEU A 387 20.89 -33.08 -16.09
CA LEU A 387 20.18 -33.18 -14.81
C LEU A 387 19.91 -34.62 -14.41
N MET A 388 19.97 -34.90 -13.11
CA MET A 388 19.64 -36.21 -12.54
C MET A 388 18.88 -36.06 -11.21
N PRO A 389 18.13 -37.07 -10.75
CA PRO A 389 17.40 -36.98 -9.49
C PRO A 389 18.36 -37.12 -8.29
N HIS A 390 18.14 -36.29 -7.26
CA HIS A 390 18.89 -36.38 -6.01
C HIS A 390 18.56 -37.67 -5.24
N GLY A 391 19.58 -38.44 -4.84
CA GLY A 391 19.44 -39.70 -4.10
C GLY A 391 19.80 -40.96 -4.89
N GLU A 392 19.99 -40.87 -6.20
CA GLU A 392 20.63 -41.93 -6.98
C GLU A 392 22.15 -41.90 -6.78
N LYS A 393 22.81 -43.07 -6.82
CA LYS A 393 24.28 -43.18 -6.67
C LYS A 393 24.97 -42.46 -7.84
N GLN A 394 25.29 -41.18 -7.66
CA GLN A 394 26.07 -40.41 -8.61
C GLN A 394 27.52 -40.92 -8.59
N SER A 395 28.01 -41.41 -9.72
CA SER A 395 29.44 -41.69 -9.87
C SER A 395 30.21 -40.38 -9.82
N LEU A 396 31.44 -40.40 -9.28
CA LEU A 396 32.32 -39.22 -9.19
C LEU A 396 32.53 -38.52 -10.56
N ASP A 397 32.39 -39.26 -11.66
CA ASP A 397 32.58 -38.77 -13.02
C ASP A 397 31.27 -38.38 -13.74
N ASP A 398 30.12 -38.39 -13.07
CA ASP A 398 28.85 -37.96 -13.70
C ASP A 398 28.71 -36.43 -13.64
N PRO A 399 28.81 -35.72 -14.78
CA PRO A 399 28.80 -34.25 -14.81
C PRO A 399 27.40 -33.65 -14.60
N ARG A 400 26.36 -34.48 -14.46
CA ARG A 400 24.97 -34.03 -14.29
C ARG A 400 24.73 -33.43 -12.91
N VAL A 401 23.90 -32.41 -12.84
CA VAL A 401 23.50 -31.76 -11.59
C VAL A 401 22.34 -32.54 -10.97
N ALA A 402 22.53 -32.99 -9.72
CA ALA A 402 21.49 -33.65 -8.94
C ALA A 402 20.47 -32.63 -8.41
N ILE A 403 19.19 -32.81 -8.74
CA ILE A 403 18.11 -31.91 -8.32
C ILE A 403 17.08 -32.63 -7.46
N SER A 404 16.55 -31.92 -6.46
CA SER A 404 15.44 -32.38 -5.61
C SER A 404 14.17 -31.55 -5.89
N PRO A 405 12.96 -31.99 -5.48
CA PRO A 405 11.72 -31.23 -5.66
C PRO A 405 11.64 -30.05 -4.68
N SER A 406 12.57 -29.10 -4.82
CA SER A 406 12.74 -27.92 -3.96
C SER A 406 12.80 -26.65 -4.81
N ILE A 407 12.32 -25.54 -4.22
CA ILE A 407 12.35 -24.22 -4.86
C ILE A 407 13.77 -23.73 -5.20
N LEU A 408 14.78 -24.26 -4.50
CA LEU A 408 16.19 -23.98 -4.78
C LEU A 408 16.61 -24.44 -6.18
N TYR A 409 15.93 -25.44 -6.75
CA TYR A 409 16.21 -25.99 -8.07
C TYR A 409 15.18 -25.55 -9.12
N LEU A 410 14.49 -24.43 -8.90
CA LEU A 410 13.38 -24.01 -9.76
C LEU A 410 13.83 -23.79 -11.22
N ASP A 411 14.97 -23.15 -11.42
CA ASP A 411 15.53 -22.90 -12.74
C ASP A 411 15.88 -24.22 -13.46
N GLU A 412 16.43 -25.18 -12.72
CA GLU A 412 16.78 -26.51 -13.22
C GLU A 412 15.51 -27.30 -13.59
N TRP A 413 14.45 -27.22 -12.79
CA TRP A 413 13.15 -27.82 -13.11
C TRP A 413 12.51 -27.20 -14.36
N MET A 414 12.60 -25.88 -14.53
CA MET A 414 12.14 -25.20 -15.74
C MET A 414 12.97 -25.63 -16.96
N THR A 415 14.29 -25.73 -16.80
CA THR A 415 15.21 -26.20 -17.83
C THR A 415 14.94 -27.65 -18.22
N LEU A 416 14.68 -28.53 -17.24
CA LEU A 416 14.32 -29.92 -17.50
C LEU A 416 13.04 -30.01 -18.32
N LEU A 417 11.97 -29.30 -17.91
CA LEU A 417 10.71 -29.29 -18.65
C LEU A 417 10.93 -28.80 -20.09
N LYS A 418 11.67 -27.70 -20.27
CA LYS A 418 11.98 -27.17 -21.60
C LYS A 418 12.73 -28.18 -22.47
N THR A 419 13.72 -28.86 -21.91
CA THR A 419 14.54 -29.85 -22.61
C THR A 419 13.74 -31.09 -23.01
N VAL A 420 12.87 -31.58 -22.13
CA VAL A 420 12.02 -32.75 -22.39
C VAL A 420 10.88 -32.41 -23.33
N ALA A 421 10.20 -31.29 -23.12
CA ALA A 421 9.07 -30.88 -23.95
C ALA A 421 9.51 -30.43 -25.34
N GLN A 422 10.67 -29.76 -25.47
CA GLN A 422 11.12 -29.10 -26.71
C GLN A 422 10.03 -28.20 -27.32
N HIS A 423 9.25 -28.71 -28.28
CA HIS A 423 8.16 -28.03 -28.97
C HIS A 423 6.77 -28.60 -28.64
N ASP A 424 6.69 -29.58 -27.73
CA ASP A 424 5.43 -30.19 -27.29
C ASP A 424 4.69 -29.26 -26.31
N GLU A 425 3.82 -28.41 -26.86
CA GLU A 425 2.94 -27.56 -26.05
C GLU A 425 1.93 -28.36 -25.20
N HIS A 426 1.59 -29.59 -25.58
CA HIS A 426 0.67 -30.42 -24.80
C HIS A 426 1.31 -30.83 -23.49
N LEU A 427 2.56 -31.29 -23.49
CA LEU A 427 3.28 -31.65 -22.27
C LEU A 427 3.37 -30.46 -21.31
N VAL A 428 3.77 -29.29 -21.83
CA VAL A 428 3.84 -28.05 -21.04
C VAL A 428 2.48 -27.72 -20.44
N LYS A 429 1.41 -27.75 -21.24
CA LYS A 429 0.04 -27.53 -20.75
C LYS A 429 -0.36 -28.53 -19.67
N HIS A 430 0.02 -29.81 -19.79
CA HIS A 430 -0.30 -30.85 -18.82
C HIS A 430 0.37 -30.61 -17.45
N VAL A 431 1.61 -30.12 -17.46
CA VAL A 431 2.35 -29.75 -16.24
C VAL A 431 1.70 -28.55 -15.56
N PHE A 432 1.37 -27.51 -16.33
CA PHE A 432 0.77 -26.29 -15.80
C PHE A 432 -0.73 -26.41 -15.46
N ARG A 433 -1.41 -27.45 -15.96
CA ARG A 433 -2.87 -27.60 -15.91
C ARG A 433 -3.48 -27.38 -14.52
N ARG A 434 -2.84 -27.93 -13.48
CA ARG A 434 -3.34 -27.82 -12.10
C ARG A 434 -3.25 -26.39 -11.60
N LEU A 435 -2.08 -25.76 -11.76
CA LEU A 435 -1.85 -24.38 -11.38
C LEU A 435 -2.76 -23.42 -12.16
N SER A 436 -2.84 -23.55 -13.49
CA SER A 436 -3.72 -22.71 -14.32
C SER A 436 -5.19 -22.81 -13.93
N ARG A 437 -5.69 -23.99 -13.56
CA ARG A 437 -7.08 -24.18 -13.12
C ARG A 437 -7.38 -23.46 -11.81
N VAL A 438 -6.47 -23.51 -10.85
CA VAL A 438 -6.66 -22.82 -9.58
C VAL A 438 -6.53 -21.31 -9.75
N MET A 439 -5.55 -20.84 -10.53
CA MET A 439 -5.44 -19.42 -10.88
C MET A 439 -6.69 -18.91 -11.59
N GLN A 440 -7.24 -19.69 -12.53
CA GLN A 440 -8.50 -19.37 -13.19
C GLN A 440 -9.66 -19.30 -12.18
N SER A 441 -9.78 -20.27 -11.27
CA SER A 441 -10.82 -20.27 -10.24
C SER A 441 -10.75 -19.03 -9.34
N TYR A 442 -9.55 -18.59 -8.96
CA TYR A 442 -9.34 -17.37 -8.19
C TYR A 442 -9.74 -16.11 -8.99
N MET A 443 -9.26 -16.02 -10.24
CA MET A 443 -9.53 -14.90 -11.13
C MET A 443 -11.04 -14.74 -11.40
N LEU A 444 -11.73 -15.85 -11.71
CA LEU A 444 -13.18 -15.85 -11.93
C LEU A 444 -13.95 -15.43 -10.67
N TYR A 445 -13.49 -15.85 -9.49
CA TYR A 445 -14.10 -15.43 -8.23
C TYR A 445 -13.93 -13.92 -7.99
N LEU A 446 -12.74 -13.37 -8.23
CA LEU A 446 -12.52 -11.92 -8.15
C LEU A 446 -13.39 -11.16 -9.16
N GLN A 447 -13.54 -11.67 -10.39
CA GLN A 447 -14.46 -11.07 -11.38
C GLN A 447 -15.91 -11.10 -10.87
N GLN A 448 -16.35 -12.21 -10.28
CA GLN A 448 -17.70 -12.36 -9.77
C GLN A 448 -18.01 -11.36 -8.64
N ILE A 449 -17.11 -11.19 -7.66
CA ILE A 449 -17.36 -10.28 -6.53
C ILE A 449 -17.19 -8.78 -6.88
N THR A 450 -16.66 -8.49 -8.07
CA THR A 450 -16.44 -7.12 -8.58
C THR A 450 -17.32 -6.77 -9.78
N GLN A 451 -18.18 -7.68 -10.25
CA GLN A 451 -18.93 -7.53 -11.49
C GLN A 451 -19.86 -6.31 -11.50
N ASP A 452 -20.42 -5.97 -10.35
CA ASP A 452 -21.34 -4.85 -10.14
C ASP A 452 -20.62 -3.55 -9.75
N LEU A 453 -19.29 -3.56 -9.61
CA LEU A 453 -18.53 -2.37 -9.26
C LEU A 453 -18.21 -1.51 -10.51
N PRO A 454 -18.32 -0.17 -10.40
CA PRO A 454 -17.78 0.75 -11.40
C PRO A 454 -16.30 0.49 -11.68
N THR A 455 -15.89 0.63 -12.95
CA THR A 455 -14.50 0.37 -13.38
C THR A 455 -13.47 1.18 -12.59
N ALA A 456 -13.78 2.43 -12.24
CA ALA A 456 -12.91 3.29 -11.44
C ALA A 456 -12.62 2.74 -10.04
N LEU A 457 -13.54 1.93 -9.47
CA LEU A 457 -13.32 1.30 -8.17
C LEU A 457 -12.46 0.03 -8.23
N LEU A 458 -12.23 -0.51 -9.44
CA LEU A 458 -11.39 -1.70 -9.62
C LEU A 458 -9.91 -1.41 -9.32
N ASP A 459 -9.51 -0.14 -9.39
CA ASP A 459 -8.16 0.28 -9.00
C ASP A 459 -7.88 0.14 -7.49
N TYR A 460 -8.95 0.01 -6.68
CA TYR A 460 -8.90 0.00 -5.22
C TYR A 460 -9.24 -1.36 -4.58
N ILE A 461 -9.32 -2.44 -5.36
CA ILE A 461 -9.71 -3.76 -4.82
C ILE A 461 -8.72 -4.28 -3.77
N GLN A 462 -7.46 -3.85 -3.80
CA GLN A 462 -6.44 -4.23 -2.82
C GLN A 462 -6.41 -3.27 -1.63
N SER A 463 -6.04 -3.78 -0.45
CA SER A 463 -5.97 -3.00 0.79
C SER A 463 -5.04 -1.80 0.69
N GLU A 464 -3.90 -1.98 0.01
CA GLU A 464 -2.86 -0.96 -0.10
C GLU A 464 -3.35 0.22 -0.95
N SER A 465 -4.07 -0.06 -2.04
CA SER A 465 -4.64 0.97 -2.92
C SER A 465 -5.73 1.80 -2.22
N GLN A 466 -6.41 1.28 -1.21
CA GLN A 466 -7.44 2.04 -0.47
C GLN A 466 -6.87 3.18 0.39
N GLN A 467 -5.54 3.27 0.52
CA GLN A 467 -4.86 4.40 1.18
C GLN A 467 -4.66 5.61 0.26
N GLN A 468 -4.96 5.46 -1.04
CA GLN A 468 -4.79 6.54 -2.01
C GLN A 468 -5.77 7.69 -1.76
N ARG A 469 -5.34 8.90 -2.15
CA ARG A 469 -6.04 10.17 -1.97
C ARG A 469 -7.51 10.12 -2.41
N ASP A 470 -7.73 9.64 -3.64
CA ASP A 470 -9.04 9.75 -4.28
C ASP A 470 -10.00 8.63 -3.90
N PHE A 471 -9.57 7.62 -3.12
CA PHE A 471 -10.40 6.45 -2.81
C PHE A 471 -11.76 6.82 -2.22
N TYR A 472 -11.78 7.69 -1.21
CA TYR A 472 -13.02 8.14 -0.57
C TYR A 472 -13.87 9.02 -1.49
N THR A 473 -13.23 9.88 -2.30
CA THR A 473 -13.90 10.74 -3.29
C THR A 473 -14.60 9.89 -4.35
N VAL A 474 -13.95 8.83 -4.85
CA VAL A 474 -14.51 7.91 -5.83
C VAL A 474 -15.66 7.10 -5.21
N LEU A 475 -15.53 6.63 -3.97
CA LEU A 475 -16.63 5.95 -3.26
C LEU A 475 -17.86 6.85 -3.10
N GLN A 476 -17.66 8.10 -2.68
CA GLN A 476 -18.73 9.09 -2.53
C GLN A 476 -19.44 9.36 -3.86
N ARG A 477 -18.68 9.51 -4.95
CA ARG A 477 -19.23 9.71 -6.31
C ARG A 477 -20.20 8.59 -6.71
N TYR A 478 -19.92 7.35 -6.32
CA TYR A 478 -20.76 6.19 -6.64
C TYR A 478 -21.69 5.78 -5.49
N GLN A 479 -21.76 6.55 -4.40
CA GLN A 479 -22.63 6.30 -3.24
C GLN A 479 -22.40 4.93 -2.57
N ILE A 480 -21.15 4.45 -2.56
CA ILE A 480 -20.79 3.18 -1.91
C ILE A 480 -20.13 3.45 -0.57
N GLN A 481 -20.60 2.80 0.50
CA GLN A 481 -19.98 2.93 1.81
C GLN A 481 -18.64 2.17 1.86
N PRO A 482 -17.60 2.71 2.54
CA PRO A 482 -16.29 2.06 2.61
C PRO A 482 -16.35 0.63 3.15
N ASP A 483 -17.18 0.38 4.16
CA ASP A 483 -17.30 -0.94 4.77
C ASP A 483 -17.99 -1.94 3.84
N ASP A 484 -18.99 -1.53 3.06
CA ASP A 484 -19.64 -2.39 2.07
C ASP A 484 -18.67 -2.79 0.96
N PHE A 485 -17.85 -1.83 0.50
CA PHE A 485 -16.78 -2.11 -0.46
C PHE A 485 -15.78 -3.13 0.09
N ARG A 486 -15.26 -2.89 1.31
CA ARG A 486 -14.27 -3.78 1.95
C ARG A 486 -14.81 -5.18 2.21
N GLN A 487 -16.07 -5.29 2.63
CA GLN A 487 -16.69 -6.58 2.99
C GLN A 487 -16.77 -7.57 1.82
N ARG A 488 -16.84 -7.08 0.57
CA ARG A 488 -16.86 -7.92 -0.64
C ARG A 488 -15.61 -8.78 -0.80
N PHE A 489 -14.48 -8.31 -0.29
CA PHE A 489 -13.17 -8.97 -0.41
C PHE A 489 -12.85 -9.88 0.78
N TYR A 490 -13.84 -10.25 1.60
CA TYR A 490 -13.66 -11.22 2.68
C TYR A 490 -14.39 -12.53 2.39
N LEU A 491 -13.67 -13.64 2.56
CA LEU A 491 -14.24 -14.98 2.61
C LEU A 491 -14.76 -15.24 4.03
N ARG A 492 -15.95 -15.84 4.13
CA ARG A 492 -16.60 -16.17 5.41
C ARG A 492 -17.06 -17.62 5.41
N ALA A 493 -16.60 -18.38 6.39
CA ALA A 493 -17.09 -19.73 6.66
C ALA A 493 -16.97 -20.03 8.16
N HIS A 494 -18.05 -20.50 8.76
CA HIS A 494 -18.15 -20.68 10.22
C HIS A 494 -17.75 -19.39 10.96
N ASN A 495 -16.64 -19.44 11.71
CA ASN A 495 -16.11 -18.31 12.48
C ASN A 495 -14.85 -17.72 11.83
N THR A 496 -14.47 -18.20 10.65
CA THR A 496 -13.28 -17.76 9.93
C THR A 496 -13.67 -16.65 8.97
N ARG A 497 -13.03 -15.48 9.16
CA ARG A 497 -13.08 -14.35 8.25
C ARG A 497 -11.67 -14.04 7.79
N VAL A 498 -11.40 -14.21 6.50
CA VAL A 498 -10.08 -13.95 5.90
C VAL A 498 -10.24 -13.14 4.63
N SER A 499 -9.26 -12.29 4.32
CA SER A 499 -9.26 -11.57 3.05
C SER A 499 -9.08 -12.56 1.90
N VAL A 500 -9.72 -12.29 0.77
CA VAL A 500 -9.51 -13.07 -0.47
C VAL A 500 -8.06 -13.00 -0.96
N PHE A 501 -7.34 -11.95 -0.57
CA PHE A 501 -5.94 -11.71 -0.91
C PHE A 501 -4.95 -12.39 0.05
N ASP A 502 -5.41 -12.91 1.20
CA ASP A 502 -4.56 -13.56 2.18
C ASP A 502 -4.09 -14.94 1.71
N SER A 503 -2.96 -15.40 2.27
CA SER A 503 -2.37 -16.71 1.95
C SER A 503 -3.20 -17.91 2.37
N TYR A 504 -4.32 -17.71 3.06
CA TYR A 504 -5.06 -18.77 3.74
C TYR A 504 -5.40 -19.96 2.84
N VAL A 505 -6.00 -19.72 1.67
CA VAL A 505 -6.29 -20.78 0.68
C VAL A 505 -5.02 -21.26 0.01
N ARG A 506 -4.11 -20.34 -0.32
CA ARG A 506 -2.81 -20.63 -0.95
C ARG A 506 -1.98 -21.68 -0.20
N ASP A 507 -1.98 -21.60 1.12
CA ASP A 507 -1.19 -22.49 1.99
C ASP A 507 -1.74 -23.93 1.95
N TYR A 508 -3.05 -24.07 1.77
CA TYR A 508 -3.73 -25.37 1.59
C TYR A 508 -3.49 -26.02 0.22
N LEU A 509 -3.27 -25.22 -0.83
CA LEU A 509 -3.25 -25.71 -2.22
C LEU A 509 -2.19 -26.79 -2.49
N LEU A 510 -1.05 -26.78 -1.78
CA LEU A 510 -0.03 -27.82 -1.94
C LEU A 510 -0.54 -29.18 -1.48
N GLU A 511 -1.20 -29.23 -0.32
CA GLU A 511 -1.84 -30.45 0.17
C GLU A 511 -2.94 -30.92 -0.79
N TYR A 512 -3.75 -29.97 -1.28
CA TYR A 512 -4.77 -30.27 -2.29
C TYR A 512 -4.17 -30.93 -3.55
N PHE A 513 -2.99 -30.49 -4.00
CA PHE A 513 -2.29 -31.04 -5.17
C PHE A 513 -1.66 -32.41 -4.91
N VAL A 514 -1.30 -32.72 -3.66
CA VAL A 514 -0.87 -34.07 -3.26
C VAL A 514 -2.04 -35.02 -3.35
N ALA A 515 -3.19 -34.65 -2.78
CA ALA A 515 -4.38 -35.48 -2.74
C ALA A 515 -5.06 -35.64 -4.12
N HIS A 516 -4.92 -34.65 -5.02
CA HIS A 516 -5.63 -34.64 -6.30
C HIS A 516 -4.68 -34.58 -7.50
N THR A 517 -4.63 -35.70 -8.23
CA THR A 517 -3.92 -35.79 -9.52
C THR A 517 -4.63 -35.02 -10.63
N HIS A 518 -5.97 -34.95 -10.60
CA HIS A 518 -6.78 -34.19 -11.55
C HIS A 518 -7.69 -33.18 -10.85
N ILE A 519 -7.57 -31.91 -11.23
CA ILE A 519 -8.42 -30.81 -10.74
C ILE A 519 -9.62 -30.62 -11.67
N PRO A 520 -10.88 -30.67 -11.21
CA PRO A 520 -12.03 -30.49 -12.10
C PRO A 520 -12.10 -29.07 -12.69
N LYS A 521 -12.77 -28.92 -13.85
CA LYS A 521 -13.03 -27.59 -14.43
C LYS A 521 -14.07 -26.79 -13.63
N SER A 522 -14.94 -27.48 -12.90
CA SER A 522 -15.97 -26.90 -12.02
C SER A 522 -15.44 -26.48 -10.65
N LEU A 523 -14.12 -26.47 -10.46
CA LEU A 523 -13.51 -26.01 -9.22
C LEU A 523 -13.92 -24.56 -8.94
N SER A 524 -14.42 -24.30 -7.73
CA SER A 524 -14.75 -22.96 -7.26
C SER A 524 -13.78 -22.52 -6.15
N TRP A 525 -13.53 -21.21 -6.09
CA TRP A 525 -12.63 -20.65 -5.09
C TRP A 525 -13.23 -20.75 -3.68
N LEU A 526 -14.54 -20.56 -3.53
CA LEU A 526 -15.25 -20.81 -2.27
C LEU A 526 -15.15 -22.27 -1.83
N GLY A 527 -15.22 -23.22 -2.77
CA GLY A 527 -15.05 -24.64 -2.46
C GLY A 527 -13.67 -24.94 -1.90
N LEU A 528 -12.62 -24.40 -2.53
CA LEU A 528 -11.26 -24.47 -2.00
C LEU A 528 -11.12 -23.79 -0.63
N PHE A 529 -11.78 -22.65 -0.44
CA PHE A 529 -11.76 -21.96 0.84
C PHE A 529 -12.39 -22.78 1.97
N HIS A 530 -13.54 -23.40 1.75
CA HIS A 530 -14.15 -24.28 2.76
C HIS A 530 -13.27 -25.47 3.12
N GLN A 531 -12.59 -26.06 2.12
CA GLN A 531 -11.63 -27.14 2.35
C GLN A 531 -10.40 -26.64 3.11
N ALA A 532 -9.89 -25.45 2.77
CA ALA A 532 -8.77 -24.82 3.49
C ALA A 532 -9.12 -24.56 4.95
N VAL A 533 -10.34 -24.10 5.25
CA VAL A 533 -10.81 -23.90 6.65
C VAL A 533 -10.72 -25.20 7.43
N HIS A 534 -11.21 -26.30 6.87
CA HIS A 534 -11.14 -27.60 7.53
C HIS A 534 -9.69 -28.08 7.70
N TRP A 535 -8.84 -27.91 6.68
CA TRP A 535 -7.44 -28.30 6.74
C TRP A 535 -6.64 -27.52 7.79
N HIS A 536 -6.75 -26.19 7.83
CA HIS A 536 -6.09 -25.36 8.83
C HIS A 536 -6.53 -25.72 10.26
N GLN A 537 -7.82 -26.03 10.44
CA GLN A 537 -8.35 -26.52 11.71
C GLN A 537 -7.79 -27.89 12.11
N GLN A 538 -7.41 -28.74 11.16
CA GLN A 538 -6.75 -30.03 11.43
C GLN A 538 -5.27 -29.85 11.74
N VAL A 539 -4.56 -29.02 10.97
CA VAL A 539 -3.14 -28.68 11.20
C VAL A 539 -2.96 -28.08 12.59
N TYR A 540 -3.77 -27.07 12.94
CA TYR A 540 -3.74 -26.47 14.27
C TYR A 540 -3.97 -27.50 15.39
N LYS A 541 -4.92 -28.44 15.20
CA LYS A 541 -5.17 -29.53 16.15
C LYS A 541 -3.93 -30.40 16.32
N ALA A 542 -3.29 -30.81 15.23
CA ALA A 542 -2.11 -31.65 15.25
C ALA A 542 -0.89 -30.97 15.89
N GLU A 543 -0.67 -29.68 15.61
CA GLU A 543 0.40 -28.88 16.21
C GLU A 543 0.18 -28.70 17.72
N LEU A 544 -1.04 -28.36 18.14
CA LEU A 544 -1.40 -28.24 19.55
C LEU A 544 -1.19 -29.56 20.29
N PHE A 545 -1.63 -30.67 19.69
CA PHE A 545 -1.43 -32.01 20.24
C PHE A 545 0.05 -32.37 20.37
N ALA A 546 0.85 -32.09 19.33
CA ALA A 546 2.30 -32.34 19.36
C ALA A 546 3.01 -31.48 20.42
N LYS A 547 2.56 -30.24 20.65
CA LYS A 547 3.08 -29.38 21.71
C LYS A 547 2.75 -29.92 23.09
N LEU A 548 1.48 -30.26 23.34
CA LEU A 548 1.02 -30.76 24.64
C LEU A 548 1.65 -32.13 24.97
N LYS A 549 1.85 -33.01 23.99
CA LYS A 549 2.57 -34.28 24.18
C LYS A 549 4.03 -34.13 24.61
N LYS A 550 4.68 -32.99 24.36
CA LYS A 550 6.04 -32.73 24.87
C LYS A 550 6.04 -32.36 26.34
N GLU A 551 4.95 -31.78 26.83
CA GLU A 551 4.82 -31.27 28.20
C GLU A 551 4.09 -32.25 29.13
N ILE A 552 3.23 -33.11 28.57
CA ILE A 552 2.40 -34.06 29.30
C ILE A 552 2.88 -35.49 29.00
N PRO A 553 3.30 -36.26 30.02
CA PRO A 553 3.90 -37.59 29.83
C PRO A 553 2.89 -38.69 29.46
N CYS A 554 1.59 -38.46 29.66
CA CYS A 554 0.51 -39.42 29.39
C CYS A 554 -0.58 -38.80 28.49
N SER A 555 -1.21 -39.62 27.64
CA SER A 555 -2.34 -39.17 26.80
C SER A 555 -3.69 -39.32 27.50
N THR A 556 -3.75 -40.12 28.57
CA THR A 556 -4.93 -40.35 29.40
C THR A 556 -4.53 -40.36 30.88
N TRP A 557 -5.37 -39.86 31.77
CA TRP A 557 -5.17 -39.93 33.23
C TRP A 557 -6.36 -40.54 33.95
N GLN A 558 -6.15 -40.93 35.21
CA GLN A 558 -7.20 -41.53 36.02
C GLN A 558 -8.25 -40.49 36.42
N ALA A 559 -9.52 -40.80 36.18
CA ALA A 559 -10.64 -39.98 36.61
C ALA A 559 -10.65 -39.79 38.13
N LYS A 560 -10.99 -38.59 38.60
CA LYS A 560 -11.22 -38.32 40.03
C LYS A 560 -12.62 -38.73 40.44
N SER A 561 -13.58 -38.64 39.53
CA SER A 561 -14.94 -39.13 39.74
C SER A 561 -14.99 -40.67 39.82
N PRO A 562 -15.99 -41.24 40.53
CA PRO A 562 -16.20 -42.67 40.59
C PRO A 562 -16.60 -43.27 39.23
N GLN A 563 -17.15 -42.46 38.32
CA GLN A 563 -17.56 -42.84 36.97
C GLN A 563 -17.27 -41.68 36.02
N GLN A 564 -16.78 -41.99 34.81
CA GLN A 564 -16.45 -40.97 33.81
C GLN A 564 -17.64 -40.11 33.39
N ILE A 565 -18.87 -40.67 33.40
CA ILE A 565 -20.10 -39.94 33.09
C ILE A 565 -21.03 -40.02 34.30
N LEU A 566 -21.48 -38.86 34.78
CA LEU A 566 -22.36 -38.71 35.92
C LEU A 566 -23.63 -37.96 35.53
N TYR A 567 -24.77 -38.35 36.10
CA TYR A 567 -26.05 -37.67 35.88
C TYR A 567 -26.52 -36.99 37.16
N PHE A 568 -26.83 -35.70 37.07
CA PHE A 568 -27.33 -34.91 38.21
C PHE A 568 -28.36 -33.90 37.74
N SER A 569 -29.54 -33.91 38.37
CA SER A 569 -30.62 -32.93 38.13
C SER A 569 -30.96 -32.70 36.63
N GLY A 570 -30.99 -33.77 35.82
CA GLY A 570 -31.30 -33.70 34.39
C GLY A 570 -30.13 -33.25 33.48
N TRP A 571 -28.93 -33.13 34.04
CA TRP A 571 -27.69 -32.85 33.33
C TRP A 571 -26.74 -34.05 33.35
N CYS A 572 -25.94 -34.16 32.30
CA CYS A 572 -24.88 -35.13 32.09
C CYS A 572 -23.53 -34.42 32.24
N PHE A 573 -22.65 -34.97 33.07
CA PHE A 573 -21.30 -34.47 33.31
C PHE A 573 -20.30 -35.56 32.91
N GLU A 574 -19.57 -35.36 31.82
CA GLU A 574 -18.48 -36.24 31.36
C GLU A 574 -17.14 -35.67 31.84
N GLU A 575 -16.44 -36.36 32.74
CA GLU A 575 -15.09 -35.98 33.15
C GLU A 575 -14.11 -36.14 31.98
N LEU A 576 -13.39 -35.06 31.67
CA LEU A 576 -12.43 -35.03 30.60
C LEU A 576 -11.08 -35.55 31.09
N THR A 577 -10.76 -36.80 30.72
CA THR A 577 -9.54 -37.51 31.17
C THR A 577 -8.58 -37.89 30.06
N ASP A 578 -8.93 -37.57 28.82
CA ASP A 578 -8.18 -37.87 27.61
C ASP A 578 -7.74 -36.58 26.92
N LEU A 579 -6.46 -36.52 26.55
CA LEU A 579 -5.84 -35.33 25.97
C LEU A 579 -6.45 -34.98 24.60
N ASP A 580 -6.77 -35.97 23.77
CA ASP A 580 -7.42 -35.75 22.47
C ASP A 580 -8.83 -35.18 22.65
N ARG A 581 -9.61 -35.73 23.59
CA ARG A 581 -10.95 -35.24 23.96
C ARG A 581 -10.92 -33.79 24.47
N ILE A 582 -9.92 -33.43 25.28
CA ILE A 582 -9.78 -32.06 25.83
C ILE A 582 -9.39 -31.05 24.77
N ILE A 583 -8.55 -31.46 23.81
CA ILE A 583 -8.21 -30.62 22.65
C ILE A 583 -9.44 -30.42 21.77
N GLU A 584 -10.24 -31.46 21.55
CA GLU A 584 -11.52 -31.35 20.83
C GLU A 584 -12.50 -30.43 21.54
N GLU A 585 -12.64 -30.57 22.86
CA GLU A 585 -13.46 -29.68 23.68
C GLU A 585 -12.99 -28.23 23.53
N SER A 586 -11.68 -27.98 23.71
CA SER A 586 -11.09 -26.65 23.59
C SER A 586 -11.29 -26.00 22.23
N LYS A 587 -11.32 -26.81 21.18
CA LYS A 587 -11.58 -26.36 19.81
C LYS A 587 -13.07 -26.07 19.57
N ASN A 588 -13.95 -26.99 19.95
CA ASN A 588 -15.38 -26.89 19.71
C ASN A 588 -15.99 -25.72 20.50
N PHE A 589 -15.55 -25.56 21.75
CA PHE A 589 -15.99 -24.51 22.66
C PHE A 589 -15.09 -23.27 22.63
N LYS A 590 -13.99 -23.30 21.85
CA LYS A 590 -13.08 -22.14 21.65
C LYS A 590 -12.61 -21.50 22.96
N HIS A 591 -12.23 -22.34 23.92
CA HIS A 591 -11.66 -21.92 25.18
C HIS A 591 -10.25 -22.48 25.35
N CYS A 592 -9.46 -21.89 26.24
CA CYS A 592 -8.04 -22.24 26.40
C CYS A 592 -7.80 -23.47 27.31
N LEU A 593 -8.82 -24.25 27.66
CA LEU A 593 -8.75 -25.38 28.59
C LEU A 593 -7.53 -26.29 28.35
N ALA A 594 -7.31 -26.75 27.11
CA ALA A 594 -6.19 -27.62 26.76
C ALA A 594 -4.81 -26.96 26.99
N LEU A 595 -4.66 -25.67 26.70
CA LEU A 595 -3.40 -24.95 26.85
C LEU A 595 -3.13 -24.54 28.30
N SER A 596 -4.18 -24.16 29.03
CA SER A 596 -4.06 -23.57 30.36
C SER A 596 -4.09 -24.62 31.48
N TYR A 597 -4.81 -25.72 31.30
CA TYR A 597 -5.13 -26.64 32.39
C TYR A 597 -4.78 -28.11 32.14
N ALA A 598 -4.45 -28.54 30.91
CA ALA A 598 -4.17 -29.95 30.64
C ALA A 598 -3.00 -30.53 31.47
N LYS A 599 -1.96 -29.73 31.73
CA LYS A 599 -0.87 -30.13 32.64
C LYS A 599 -1.37 -30.32 34.07
N ALA A 600 -2.11 -29.35 34.61
CA ALA A 600 -2.68 -29.43 35.96
C ALA A 600 -3.68 -30.60 36.08
N MET A 601 -4.41 -30.93 35.02
CA MET A 601 -5.28 -32.12 34.97
C MET A 601 -4.47 -33.42 35.01
N SER A 602 -3.39 -33.52 34.22
CA SER A 602 -2.51 -34.69 34.21
C SER A 602 -1.81 -34.91 35.57
N GLU A 603 -1.51 -33.83 36.28
CA GLU A 603 -0.95 -33.85 37.65
C GLU A 603 -2.02 -34.07 38.73
N GLY A 604 -3.30 -34.13 38.34
CA GLY A 604 -4.43 -34.36 39.24
C GLY A 604 -4.80 -33.17 40.12
N GLN A 605 -4.41 -31.94 39.76
CA GLN A 605 -4.69 -30.69 40.47
C GLN A 605 -5.91 -29.94 39.93
N TYR A 606 -6.41 -30.33 38.77
CA TYR A 606 -7.56 -29.73 38.11
C TYR A 606 -8.42 -30.81 37.46
N VAL A 607 -9.73 -30.60 37.40
CA VAL A 607 -10.68 -31.51 36.76
C VAL A 607 -11.62 -30.67 35.90
N ALA A 608 -11.87 -31.10 34.67
CA ALA A 608 -12.89 -30.49 33.82
C ALA A 608 -13.97 -31.50 33.43
N PHE A 609 -15.19 -30.99 33.29
CA PHE A 609 -16.34 -31.76 32.87
C PHE A 609 -17.01 -31.11 31.68
N HIS A 610 -17.34 -31.91 30.68
CA HIS A 610 -18.30 -31.54 29.64
C HIS A 610 -19.72 -31.69 30.20
N MET A 611 -20.46 -30.60 30.24
CA MET A 611 -21.81 -30.50 30.79
C MET A 611 -22.83 -30.37 29.64
N ALA A 612 -23.75 -31.33 29.54
CA ALA A 612 -24.78 -31.38 28.52
C ALA A 612 -26.14 -31.79 29.11
N SER A 613 -27.25 -31.37 28.50
CA SER A 613 -28.60 -31.84 28.88
C SER A 613 -29.42 -32.14 27.64
N PRO A 614 -30.21 -33.23 27.62
CA PRO A 614 -31.12 -33.51 26.51
C PRO A 614 -32.22 -32.45 26.34
N HIS A 615 -32.45 -31.61 27.36
CA HIS A 615 -33.47 -30.57 27.35
C HIS A 615 -32.93 -29.18 26.95
N TYR A 616 -31.60 -29.02 26.85
CA TYR A 616 -30.96 -27.76 26.47
C TYR A 616 -30.02 -27.99 25.28
N ALA A 617 -30.16 -27.18 24.23
CA ALA A 617 -29.31 -27.28 23.04
C ALA A 617 -27.85 -26.84 23.31
N GLN A 618 -27.61 -26.14 24.41
CA GLN A 618 -26.31 -25.59 24.75
C GLN A 618 -25.53 -26.55 25.66
N GLN A 619 -24.26 -26.70 25.34
CA GLN A 619 -23.28 -27.47 26.11
C GLN A 619 -22.32 -26.49 26.78
N LEU A 620 -21.77 -26.87 27.93
CA LEU A 620 -20.86 -26.04 28.72
C LEU A 620 -19.65 -26.83 29.18
N THR A 621 -18.57 -26.13 29.46
CA THR A 621 -17.37 -26.70 30.06
C THR A 621 -17.26 -26.22 31.50
N MET A 622 -17.29 -27.15 32.45
CA MET A 622 -17.09 -26.86 33.87
C MET A 622 -15.64 -27.16 34.26
N GLY A 623 -15.00 -26.22 34.94
CA GLY A 623 -13.66 -26.36 35.48
C GLY A 623 -13.67 -26.35 37.01
N CYS A 624 -12.85 -27.21 37.62
CA CYS A 624 -12.75 -27.34 39.07
C CYS A 624 -11.29 -27.52 39.51
N HIS A 625 -10.89 -26.82 40.58
CA HIS A 625 -9.64 -27.12 41.26
C HIS A 625 -9.80 -28.35 42.14
N PHE A 626 -8.81 -29.23 42.16
CA PHE A 626 -8.80 -30.37 43.08
C PHE A 626 -7.80 -30.11 44.21
N ARG A 627 -8.32 -29.87 45.42
CA ARG A 627 -7.52 -29.55 46.62
C ARG A 627 -8.02 -30.33 47.81
N ASN A 628 -7.08 -30.86 48.61
CA ASN A 628 -7.40 -31.58 49.84
C ASN A 628 -8.43 -32.73 49.69
N GLY A 629 -8.51 -33.34 48.51
CA GLY A 629 -9.46 -34.43 48.23
C GLY A 629 -10.86 -33.96 47.84
N GLN A 630 -11.07 -32.66 47.59
CA GLN A 630 -12.34 -32.06 47.19
C GLN A 630 -12.18 -31.26 45.90
N LEU A 631 -13.26 -31.22 45.11
CA LEU A 631 -13.43 -30.33 43.98
C LEU A 631 -13.94 -28.98 44.49
N GLU A 632 -13.26 -27.91 44.07
CA GLU A 632 -13.65 -26.52 44.28
C GLU A 632 -14.06 -25.94 42.92
N PHE A 633 -15.25 -25.33 42.86
CA PHE A 633 -15.74 -24.67 41.64
C PHE A 633 -14.76 -23.56 41.22
N ASP A 634 -14.35 -23.57 39.96
CA ASP A 634 -13.51 -22.52 39.37
C ASP A 634 -14.32 -21.71 38.34
N GLN A 635 -14.80 -22.39 37.29
CA GLN A 635 -15.47 -21.74 36.17
C GLN A 635 -16.53 -22.63 35.50
N LEU A 636 -17.49 -21.98 34.85
CA LEU A 636 -18.46 -22.60 33.97
C LEU A 636 -18.68 -21.69 32.75
N GLU A 637 -18.33 -22.20 31.58
CA GLU A 637 -18.29 -21.40 30.35
C GLU A 637 -19.07 -22.05 29.21
N TYR A 638 -19.76 -21.21 28.47
CA TYR A 638 -20.27 -21.49 27.12
C TYR A 638 -19.13 -21.41 26.09
N PRO A 639 -19.38 -21.82 24.83
CA PRO A 639 -18.46 -21.55 23.75
C PRO A 639 -18.00 -20.07 23.68
N ASN A 640 -16.73 -19.83 23.33
CA ASN A 640 -16.05 -18.52 23.28
C ASN A 640 -15.80 -17.86 24.66
N ASN A 641 -15.60 -18.63 25.73
CA ASN A 641 -15.37 -18.12 27.09
C ASN A 641 -16.51 -17.22 27.62
N GLN A 642 -17.73 -17.40 27.11
CA GLN A 642 -18.87 -16.66 27.63
C GLN A 642 -19.29 -17.28 28.96
N LYS A 643 -19.36 -16.47 30.03
CA LYS A 643 -19.76 -16.96 31.36
C LYS A 643 -21.20 -17.47 31.36
N ALA A 644 -21.41 -18.60 32.03
CA ALA A 644 -22.75 -19.16 32.22
C ALA A 644 -23.63 -18.30 33.13
N GLU A 645 -24.96 -18.40 32.97
CA GLU A 645 -25.89 -17.72 33.86
C GLU A 645 -25.85 -18.28 35.28
N GLN A 646 -26.20 -17.45 36.27
CA GLN A 646 -26.13 -17.79 37.69
C GLN A 646 -26.90 -19.08 38.06
N LEU A 647 -27.99 -19.38 37.36
CA LEU A 647 -28.76 -20.59 37.56
C LEU A 647 -27.92 -21.84 37.26
N LEU A 648 -27.21 -21.87 36.13
CA LEU A 648 -26.36 -23.00 35.73
C LEU A 648 -25.13 -23.12 36.62
N VAL A 649 -24.56 -22.00 37.05
CA VAL A 649 -23.49 -21.97 38.05
C VAL A 649 -23.95 -22.58 39.37
N THR A 650 -25.20 -22.32 39.78
CA THR A 650 -25.78 -22.93 40.99
C THR A 650 -25.93 -24.44 40.84
N ILE A 651 -26.36 -24.93 39.67
CA ILE A 651 -26.46 -26.37 39.39
C ILE A 651 -25.07 -27.03 39.43
N ALA A 652 -24.06 -26.41 38.80
CA ALA A 652 -22.68 -26.88 38.83
C ALA A 652 -22.11 -26.94 40.27
N ALA A 653 -22.35 -25.92 41.08
CA ALA A 653 -21.93 -25.90 42.48
C ALA A 653 -22.65 -26.98 43.32
N GLN A 654 -23.94 -27.20 43.08
CA GLN A 654 -24.70 -28.27 43.73
C GLN A 654 -24.21 -29.67 43.31
N PHE A 655 -23.87 -29.85 42.03
CA PHE A 655 -23.25 -31.07 41.53
C PHE A 655 -21.92 -31.34 42.24
N ILE A 656 -21.05 -30.34 42.38
CA ILE A 656 -19.77 -30.47 43.10
C ILE A 656 -20.00 -30.85 44.57
N ALA A 657 -20.94 -30.18 45.25
CA ALA A 657 -21.28 -30.49 46.64
C ALA A 657 -21.83 -31.92 46.81
N TRP A 658 -22.57 -32.42 45.83
CA TRP A 658 -23.08 -33.79 45.79
C TRP A 658 -21.99 -34.82 45.47
N LEU A 659 -21.03 -34.48 44.59
CA LEU A 659 -19.96 -35.37 44.15
C LEU A 659 -18.85 -35.50 45.21
N ASN A 660 -18.48 -34.41 45.89
CA ASN A 660 -17.35 -34.37 46.84
C ASN A 660 -17.35 -35.49 47.91
N PRO A 661 -18.48 -35.84 48.56
CA PRO A 661 -18.53 -36.95 49.52
C PRO A 661 -18.29 -38.33 48.91
N GLN A 662 -18.42 -38.46 47.58
CA GLN A 662 -18.28 -39.71 46.84
C GLN A 662 -16.90 -39.87 46.18
N LEU A 663 -16.06 -38.84 46.25
CA LEU A 663 -14.69 -38.89 45.74
C LEU A 663 -13.86 -39.83 46.63
N PRO A 664 -12.95 -40.62 46.03
CA PRO A 664 -12.09 -41.51 46.80
C PRO A 664 -11.24 -40.70 47.80
N SER A 665 -11.43 -40.96 49.10
CA SER A 665 -10.61 -40.39 50.17
C SER A 665 -9.15 -40.81 49.98
N LYS A 666 -8.20 -39.89 50.21
CA LYS A 666 -6.75 -40.18 50.16
C LYS A 666 -6.45 -41.51 50.87
N SER A 667 -6.01 -42.51 50.13
CA SER A 667 -5.18 -43.60 50.63
C SER A 667 -3.75 -43.12 50.79
#